data_AF-A0A8T4L1N5-F1
#
_entry.id   AF-A0A8T4L1N5-F1
#
_cell.length_a   1.000
_cell.length_b   1.000
_cell.length_c   1.000
_cell.angle_alpha   90.00
_cell.angle_beta   90.00
_cell.angle_gamma   90.00
#
_symmetry.space_group_name_H-M   'P 1'
#
loop_
_entity.id
_entity.type
_entity.pdbx_description
1 polymer ?
#
loop_
_entity_poly.entity_id
_entity_poly.type
_entity_poly.pdbx_seq_one_letter_code
_entity_poly.pdbx_strand_id
1 'polypeptide(L)'
;MRKGQGAFEYIMTYGWAIIIIIIVGIILYNSGVFGQATESTQGFIKIRPSEHAFYFDGSAVISWVNVAGQSLKSVTVGYTGDCVVNSSLGNIKTGKRANDEITCSSGCTIGDAVIVDASVSYIAETGVNRTETGVIRGTCFQKTLAFSLTWPFTNASNYTYNSSEAEVSGGTLSLLLQSFSIIDDTQDEFNNGTHNNTEYNTTGGYVQLSPVNTTGNFSSKIQAAGLNASWKNISWFQELCYGCDLPDSGATESGNYVSKVNMSANVLLMHMDEESGSTIADTSGNGNNGTYNGTNQNQTGKFDKGLGFNGENESLLVDDDASLQLTTAGSIELWVKPDSTTQDSDANLVSKTNGSTDADISYALYWDQTDSVIRGQISNGSDSNTVETSLLASTEFHHIVFTWNSSDLAMYVNGSSVNSTTANATAQANSTHTLRIGGATFNDSGDQEFNGTLDELAIYNSTLTSAQVLEHYKRGILKLNMTVRSCNDSACSGESLTDIADVSPVTLSVDNNTHFQYVALFDTDDATYSPLLYNVSIAYERYANTTVNVTTSNLKANSAIVAWTSFTETAAISTGSAVYYQLSNDSGTSWQEWSGAAWTTTGALTYNNTASTINTNIPTFTIDGKQLRIRLYLVSTGGQISVDEISAGYST
;
A
#
# COMPACT_ATOMS: atom_id res chain seq x y z
N MET A 1 16.91 -40.52 -75.62
CA MET A 1 17.99 -39.53 -75.89
C MET A 1 17.42 -38.13 -75.78
N ARG A 2 17.67 -37.43 -74.67
CA ARG A 2 17.41 -35.97 -74.48
C ARG A 2 17.82 -35.40 -73.11
N LYS A 3 18.42 -36.19 -72.21
CA LYS A 3 19.00 -35.70 -70.93
C LYS A 3 20.54 -35.53 -70.93
N GLY A 4 21.24 -35.90 -72.01
CA GLY A 4 22.69 -35.80 -72.13
C GLY A 4 23.21 -34.52 -72.80
N GLN A 5 22.35 -33.74 -73.46
CA GLN A 5 22.77 -32.54 -74.20
C GLN A 5 22.84 -31.27 -73.31
N GLY A 6 21.97 -31.13 -72.31
CA GLY A 6 21.97 -29.95 -71.42
C GLY A 6 23.16 -29.89 -70.44
N ALA A 7 23.69 -31.04 -70.04
CA ALA A 7 24.87 -31.09 -69.16
C ALA A 7 26.16 -30.62 -69.87
N PHE A 8 26.23 -30.77 -71.19
CA PHE A 8 27.38 -30.34 -71.98
C PHE A 8 27.39 -28.83 -72.25
N GLU A 9 26.21 -28.21 -72.40
CA GLU A 9 26.10 -26.74 -72.49
C GLU A 9 26.50 -26.05 -71.18
N TYR A 10 26.14 -26.61 -70.03
CA TYR A 10 26.48 -26.05 -68.71
C TYR A 10 28.00 -26.05 -68.43
N ILE A 11 28.70 -27.10 -68.87
CA ILE A 11 30.15 -27.20 -68.72
C ILE A 11 30.87 -26.23 -69.68
N MET A 12 30.36 -25.99 -70.88
CA MET A 12 30.98 -25.04 -71.83
C MET A 12 30.69 -23.58 -71.52
N THR A 13 29.57 -23.24 -70.88
CA THR A 13 29.23 -21.85 -70.50
C THR A 13 29.78 -21.41 -69.15
N TYR A 14 29.94 -22.32 -68.18
CA TYR A 14 30.41 -22.00 -66.83
C TYR A 14 31.75 -22.65 -66.44
N GLY A 15 32.28 -23.57 -67.24
CA GLY A 15 33.55 -24.25 -66.95
C GLY A 15 34.75 -23.31 -66.90
N TRP A 16 34.75 -22.24 -67.72
CA TRP A 16 35.82 -21.23 -67.71
C TRP A 16 35.75 -20.33 -66.47
N ALA A 17 34.55 -20.04 -65.93
CA ALA A 17 34.38 -19.26 -64.71
C ALA A 17 34.91 -20.00 -63.47
N ILE A 18 34.70 -21.33 -63.41
CA ILE A 18 35.26 -22.18 -62.36
C ILE A 18 36.80 -22.23 -62.45
N ILE A 19 37.36 -22.29 -63.66
CA ILE A 19 38.81 -22.27 -63.86
C ILE A 19 39.42 -20.93 -63.44
N ILE A 20 38.75 -19.80 -63.72
CA ILE A 20 39.19 -18.47 -63.26
C ILE A 20 39.18 -18.39 -61.73
N ILE A 21 38.13 -18.88 -61.06
CA ILE A 21 38.05 -18.90 -59.59
C ILE A 21 39.18 -19.76 -59.00
N ILE A 22 39.49 -20.91 -59.60
CA ILE A 22 40.59 -21.78 -59.15
C ILE A 22 41.96 -21.11 -59.37
N ILE A 23 42.18 -20.47 -60.52
CA ILE A 23 43.44 -19.77 -60.81
C ILE A 23 43.61 -18.54 -59.91
N VAL A 24 42.57 -17.75 -59.68
CA VAL A 24 42.59 -16.62 -58.74
C VAL A 24 42.82 -17.13 -57.32
N GLY A 25 42.21 -18.26 -56.92
CA GLY A 25 42.48 -18.91 -55.64
C GLY A 25 43.93 -19.36 -55.48
N ILE A 26 44.55 -19.94 -56.52
CA ILE A 26 45.97 -20.36 -56.53
C ILE A 26 46.91 -19.15 -56.54
N ILE A 27 46.57 -18.08 -57.27
CA ILE A 27 47.34 -16.83 -57.28
C ILE A 27 47.27 -16.17 -55.91
N LEU A 28 46.09 -16.07 -55.29
CA LEU A 28 45.91 -15.54 -53.93
C LEU A 28 46.62 -16.39 -52.86
N TYR A 29 46.68 -17.71 -53.06
CA TYR A 29 47.44 -18.64 -52.23
C TYR A 29 48.96 -18.45 -52.39
N ASN A 30 49.46 -18.33 -53.63
CA ASN A 30 50.88 -18.11 -53.92
C ASN A 30 51.34 -16.66 -53.66
N SER A 31 50.42 -15.69 -53.62
CA SER A 31 50.69 -14.28 -53.29
C SER A 31 50.47 -13.94 -51.82
N GLY A 32 50.32 -14.95 -50.95
CA GLY A 32 50.31 -14.79 -49.49
C GLY A 32 49.04 -14.19 -48.88
N VAL A 33 47.95 -14.03 -49.65
CA VAL A 33 46.69 -13.41 -49.16
C VAL A 33 45.94 -14.33 -48.18
N PHE A 34 46.20 -15.64 -48.23
CA PHE A 34 45.66 -16.63 -47.28
C PHE A 34 46.74 -17.25 -46.39
N GLY A 35 47.83 -16.52 -46.11
CA GLY A 35 48.86 -16.95 -45.18
C GLY A 35 48.34 -17.03 -43.73
N GLN A 36 47.55 -18.05 -43.40
CA GLN A 36 47.41 -18.48 -42.03
C GLN A 36 48.74 -19.09 -41.61
N ALA A 37 49.47 -18.42 -40.73
CA ALA A 37 50.41 -19.11 -39.84
C ALA A 37 49.54 -20.05 -39.00
N THR A 38 49.43 -21.30 -39.46
CA THR A 38 48.67 -22.34 -38.76
C THR A 38 49.33 -22.55 -37.40
N GLU A 39 48.55 -22.31 -36.34
CA GLU A 39 48.96 -22.67 -34.99
C GLU A 39 49.35 -24.15 -35.00
N SER A 40 50.63 -24.40 -34.79
CA SER A 40 51.17 -25.75 -34.90
C SER A 40 52.22 -25.97 -33.84
N THR A 41 52.13 -27.13 -33.21
CA THR A 41 53.06 -27.59 -32.18
C THR A 41 53.67 -28.90 -32.65
N GLN A 42 54.99 -29.03 -32.66
CA GLN A 42 55.69 -30.27 -33.04
C GLN A 42 56.73 -30.65 -31.98
N GLY A 43 56.98 -31.95 -31.79
CA GLY A 43 58.05 -32.47 -30.91
C GLY A 43 57.63 -32.94 -29.52
N PHE A 44 56.41 -32.60 -29.08
CA PHE A 44 55.88 -32.95 -27.76
C PHE A 44 55.03 -34.23 -27.78
N ILE A 45 55.27 -35.17 -26.86
CA ILE A 45 54.62 -36.49 -26.83
C ILE A 45 53.79 -36.67 -25.57
N LYS A 46 54.35 -36.43 -24.38
CA LYS A 46 53.68 -36.73 -23.10
C LYS A 46 53.15 -35.47 -22.40
N ILE A 47 53.74 -34.31 -22.69
CA ILE A 47 53.24 -33.01 -22.27
C ILE A 47 53.35 -32.06 -23.45
N ARG A 48 52.21 -31.55 -23.94
CA ARG A 48 52.19 -30.73 -25.16
C ARG A 48 51.47 -29.40 -24.95
N PRO A 49 51.84 -28.35 -25.69
CA PRO A 49 51.06 -27.12 -25.72
C PRO A 49 49.70 -27.45 -26.35
N SER A 50 48.66 -26.85 -25.80
CA SER A 50 47.28 -27.15 -26.13
C SER A 50 46.53 -25.92 -26.63
N GLU A 51 46.88 -24.76 -26.11
CA GLU A 51 46.45 -23.43 -26.54
C GLU A 51 47.62 -22.47 -26.32
N HIS A 52 47.83 -21.51 -27.22
CA HIS A 52 48.88 -20.50 -27.06
C HIS A 52 48.52 -19.21 -27.78
N ALA A 53 48.91 -18.07 -27.20
CA ALA A 53 48.70 -16.75 -27.79
C ALA A 53 49.93 -15.86 -27.54
N PHE A 54 50.32 -15.09 -28.56
CA PHE A 54 51.42 -14.13 -28.51
C PHE A 54 50.89 -12.72 -28.76
N TYR A 55 51.32 -11.74 -27.97
CA TYR A 55 50.82 -10.38 -28.02
C TYR A 55 51.91 -9.37 -28.41
N PHE A 56 51.49 -8.28 -29.06
CA PHE A 56 52.38 -7.19 -29.50
C PHE A 56 53.20 -6.58 -28.35
N ASP A 57 52.67 -6.58 -27.12
CA ASP A 57 53.33 -6.07 -25.92
C ASP A 57 54.44 -6.99 -25.38
N GLY A 58 54.74 -8.08 -26.08
CA GLY A 58 55.74 -9.09 -25.68
C GLY A 58 55.22 -10.10 -24.66
N SER A 59 53.97 -9.98 -24.18
CA SER A 59 53.38 -11.02 -23.36
C SER A 59 52.96 -12.22 -24.21
N ALA A 60 53.06 -13.42 -23.64
CA ALA A 60 52.56 -14.65 -24.25
C ALA A 60 51.96 -15.57 -23.19
N VAL A 61 50.92 -16.33 -23.58
CA VAL A 61 50.27 -17.31 -22.72
C VAL A 61 50.30 -18.66 -23.42
N ILE A 62 50.81 -19.70 -22.75
CA ILE A 62 50.91 -21.06 -23.28
C ILE A 62 50.29 -22.03 -22.28
N SER A 63 49.28 -22.78 -22.70
CA SER A 63 48.62 -23.80 -21.88
C SER A 63 49.17 -25.19 -22.20
N TRP A 64 49.84 -25.81 -21.23
CA TRP A 64 50.43 -27.14 -21.34
C TRP A 64 49.49 -28.22 -20.81
N VAL A 65 49.21 -29.24 -21.60
CA VAL A 65 48.37 -30.39 -21.19
C VAL A 65 49.20 -31.66 -21.00
N ASN A 66 49.01 -32.32 -19.86
CA ASN A 66 49.61 -33.62 -19.59
C ASN A 66 48.76 -34.74 -20.21
N VAL A 67 49.32 -35.45 -21.19
CA VAL A 67 48.71 -36.60 -21.88
C VAL A 67 49.46 -37.91 -21.60
N ALA A 68 50.32 -37.92 -20.59
CA ALA A 68 51.21 -39.05 -20.29
C ALA A 68 50.50 -40.30 -19.73
N GLY A 69 49.24 -40.18 -19.33
CA GLY A 69 48.49 -41.22 -18.62
C GLY A 69 48.79 -41.30 -17.12
N GLN A 70 49.75 -40.52 -16.61
CA GLN A 70 50.21 -40.48 -15.21
C GLN A 70 50.52 -39.05 -14.77
N SER A 71 50.63 -38.80 -13.46
CA SER A 71 50.97 -37.46 -12.95
C SER A 71 52.45 -37.15 -13.19
N LEU A 72 52.73 -35.93 -13.68
CA LEU A 72 54.10 -35.44 -13.87
C LEU A 72 54.48 -34.52 -12.69
N LYS A 73 55.67 -34.69 -12.14
CA LYS A 73 56.18 -33.89 -11.02
C LYS A 73 57.29 -32.94 -11.48
N SER A 74 57.39 -31.79 -10.83
CA SER A 74 58.44 -30.77 -11.08
C SER A 74 58.60 -30.40 -12.55
N VAL A 75 57.48 -30.13 -13.22
CA VAL A 75 57.45 -29.72 -14.63
C VAL A 75 58.06 -28.32 -14.73
N THR A 76 59.09 -28.20 -15.54
CA THR A 76 59.78 -26.94 -15.86
C THR A 76 59.86 -26.79 -17.37
N VAL A 77 59.70 -25.56 -17.87
CA VAL A 77 59.75 -25.27 -19.30
C VAL A 77 60.82 -24.22 -19.54
N GLY A 78 61.72 -24.48 -20.47
CA GLY A 78 62.64 -23.49 -21.01
C GLY A 78 62.25 -23.10 -22.41
N TYR A 79 62.08 -21.81 -22.66
CA TYR A 79 61.81 -21.25 -23.97
C TYR A 79 63.09 -20.63 -24.54
N THR A 80 63.32 -20.84 -25.84
CA THR A 80 64.44 -20.31 -26.61
C THR A 80 63.94 -19.80 -27.97
N GLY A 81 64.67 -18.89 -28.59
CA GLY A 81 64.21 -18.15 -29.78
C GLY A 81 63.66 -16.78 -29.39
N ASP A 82 62.46 -16.44 -29.84
CA ASP A 82 61.85 -15.11 -29.63
C ASP A 82 61.43 -14.86 -28.16
N CYS A 83 61.32 -15.91 -27.34
CA CYS A 83 61.03 -15.85 -25.91
C CYS A 83 62.12 -16.61 -25.15
N VAL A 84 63.04 -15.90 -24.48
CA VAL A 84 64.10 -16.54 -23.67
C VAL A 84 63.73 -16.43 -22.19
N VAL A 85 62.92 -17.38 -21.72
CA VAL A 85 62.42 -17.44 -20.33
C VAL A 85 62.41 -18.89 -19.85
N ASN A 86 62.66 -19.12 -18.57
CA ASN A 86 62.41 -20.40 -17.92
C ASN A 86 61.25 -20.26 -16.93
N SER A 87 60.31 -21.18 -16.96
CA SER A 87 59.14 -21.22 -16.08
C SER A 87 59.06 -22.56 -15.34
N SER A 88 58.38 -22.55 -14.19
CA SER A 88 58.09 -23.75 -13.40
C SER A 88 56.58 -23.91 -13.29
N LEU A 89 56.05 -25.01 -13.81
CA LEU A 89 54.62 -25.33 -13.82
C LEU A 89 54.22 -26.28 -12.69
N GLY A 90 55.17 -26.69 -11.85
CA GLY A 90 54.93 -27.56 -10.71
C GLY A 90 54.47 -28.96 -11.10
N ASN A 91 53.52 -29.52 -10.36
CA ASN A 91 53.03 -30.88 -10.60
C ASN A 91 51.75 -30.85 -11.44
N ILE A 92 51.71 -31.58 -12.56
CA ILE A 92 50.56 -31.61 -13.48
C ILE A 92 49.96 -33.02 -13.49
N LYS A 93 48.73 -33.16 -12.99
CA LYS A 93 47.99 -34.44 -12.99
C LYS A 93 47.60 -34.84 -14.42
N THR A 94 47.39 -36.14 -14.64
CA THR A 94 46.95 -36.68 -15.94
C THR A 94 45.71 -35.95 -16.47
N GLY A 95 45.74 -35.51 -17.73
CA GLY A 95 44.61 -34.86 -18.40
C GLY A 95 44.34 -33.42 -17.96
N LYS A 96 45.13 -32.85 -17.05
CA LYS A 96 45.01 -31.46 -16.60
C LYS A 96 45.98 -30.54 -17.34
N ARG A 97 45.64 -29.25 -17.33
CA ARG A 97 46.41 -28.18 -17.94
C ARG A 97 47.12 -27.35 -16.90
N ALA A 98 48.25 -26.77 -17.28
CA ALA A 98 48.92 -25.70 -16.55
C ALA A 98 49.18 -24.56 -17.52
N ASN A 99 48.75 -23.36 -17.14
CA ASN A 99 48.99 -22.17 -17.94
C ASN A 99 50.33 -21.55 -17.54
N ASP A 100 51.06 -21.13 -18.55
CA ASP A 100 52.34 -20.47 -18.42
C ASP A 100 52.24 -19.07 -19.03
N GLU A 101 52.39 -18.05 -18.18
CA GLU A 101 52.40 -16.66 -18.60
C GLU A 101 53.85 -16.20 -18.65
N ILE A 102 54.33 -15.90 -19.86
CA ILE A 102 55.72 -15.53 -20.11
C ILE A 102 55.81 -14.17 -20.79
N THR A 103 56.97 -13.53 -20.64
CA THR A 103 57.29 -12.26 -21.31
C THR A 103 58.47 -12.46 -22.24
N CYS A 104 58.23 -12.33 -23.54
CA CYS A 104 59.22 -12.44 -24.60
C CYS A 104 59.99 -11.11 -24.72
N SER A 105 61.31 -11.19 -24.92
CA SER A 105 62.21 -10.03 -24.89
C SER A 105 62.09 -9.10 -26.11
N SER A 106 61.45 -9.57 -27.19
CA SER A 106 61.10 -8.78 -28.37
C SER A 106 59.60 -8.88 -28.61
N GLY A 107 58.88 -7.77 -28.49
CA GLY A 107 57.49 -7.70 -28.96
C GLY A 107 57.42 -8.05 -30.45
N CYS A 108 56.35 -8.74 -30.85
CA CYS A 108 56.09 -9.12 -32.24
C CYS A 108 55.22 -8.06 -32.94
N THR A 109 55.27 -7.95 -34.26
CA THR A 109 54.34 -7.07 -35.02
C THR A 109 53.02 -7.81 -35.26
N ILE A 110 51.88 -7.11 -35.19
CA ILE A 110 50.56 -7.72 -35.41
C ILE A 110 50.52 -8.42 -36.78
N GLY A 111 50.16 -9.70 -36.78
CA GLY A 111 50.11 -10.53 -38.00
C GLY A 111 51.40 -11.29 -38.33
N ASP A 112 52.53 -11.01 -37.66
CA ASP A 112 53.76 -11.77 -37.83
C ASP A 112 53.64 -13.18 -37.24
N ALA A 113 54.30 -14.14 -37.90
CA ALA A 113 54.46 -15.49 -37.37
C ALA A 113 55.51 -15.49 -36.24
N VAL A 114 55.12 -15.98 -35.07
CA VAL A 114 55.99 -16.13 -33.89
C VAL A 114 56.39 -17.60 -33.77
N ILE A 115 57.69 -17.87 -33.61
CA ILE A 115 58.23 -19.23 -33.47
C ILE A 115 59.02 -19.31 -32.17
N VAL A 116 58.55 -20.18 -31.27
CA VAL A 116 59.21 -20.41 -29.97
C VAL A 116 59.62 -21.87 -29.85
N ASP A 117 60.90 -22.10 -29.62
CA ASP A 117 61.41 -23.43 -29.30
C ASP A 117 61.28 -23.63 -27.79
N ALA A 118 60.61 -24.71 -27.37
CA ALA A 118 60.38 -25.01 -25.97
C ALA A 118 60.94 -26.39 -25.59
N SER A 119 61.56 -26.46 -24.40
CA SER A 119 62.12 -27.65 -23.79
C SER A 119 61.46 -27.88 -22.44
N VAL A 120 60.64 -28.93 -22.34
CA VAL A 120 59.92 -29.28 -21.11
C VAL A 120 60.63 -30.42 -20.40
N SER A 121 61.05 -30.19 -19.15
CA SER A 121 61.63 -31.21 -18.28
C SER A 121 60.69 -31.57 -17.13
N TYR A 122 60.52 -32.86 -16.85
CA TYR A 122 59.63 -33.34 -15.79
C TYR A 122 60.10 -34.69 -15.22
N ILE A 123 59.57 -35.04 -14.04
CA ILE A 123 59.80 -36.32 -13.38
C ILE A 123 58.54 -37.18 -13.55
N ALA A 124 58.69 -38.34 -14.20
CA ALA A 124 57.61 -39.33 -14.30
C ALA A 124 57.34 -39.99 -12.94
N GLU A 125 56.16 -40.61 -12.76
CA GLU A 125 55.79 -41.25 -11.49
C GLU A 125 56.75 -42.38 -11.07
N THR A 126 57.44 -42.98 -12.04
CA THR A 126 58.52 -43.97 -11.83
C THR A 126 59.85 -43.36 -11.32
N GLY A 127 59.91 -42.04 -11.09
CA GLY A 127 61.10 -41.33 -10.58
C GLY A 127 62.13 -40.97 -11.64
N VAL A 128 61.87 -41.23 -12.92
CA VAL A 128 62.79 -40.97 -14.03
C VAL A 128 62.60 -39.56 -14.58
N ASN A 129 63.69 -38.80 -14.70
CA ASN A 129 63.70 -37.50 -15.36
C ASN A 129 63.60 -37.66 -16.88
N ARG A 130 62.72 -36.88 -17.50
CA ARG A 130 62.50 -36.84 -18.95
C ARG A 130 62.52 -35.39 -19.41
N THR A 131 63.00 -35.19 -20.63
CA THR A 131 62.97 -33.89 -21.30
C THR A 131 62.42 -34.09 -22.71
N GLU A 132 61.43 -33.29 -23.08
CA GLU A 132 60.85 -33.23 -24.42
C GLU A 132 61.13 -31.86 -25.01
N THR A 133 61.51 -31.80 -26.29
CA THR A 133 61.79 -30.54 -26.98
C THR A 133 60.89 -30.44 -28.20
N GLY A 134 60.46 -29.23 -28.52
CA GLY A 134 59.55 -28.99 -29.61
C GLY A 134 59.39 -27.52 -29.95
N VAL A 135 58.63 -27.25 -31.01
CA VAL A 135 58.42 -25.90 -31.56
C VAL A 135 56.95 -25.53 -31.42
N ILE A 136 56.69 -24.30 -30.99
CA ILE A 136 55.37 -23.67 -30.89
C ILE A 136 55.31 -22.54 -31.90
N ARG A 137 54.36 -22.59 -32.83
CA ARG A 137 54.15 -21.56 -33.86
C ARG A 137 52.81 -20.89 -33.66
N GLY A 138 52.77 -19.57 -33.66
CA GLY A 138 51.54 -18.78 -33.55
C GLY A 138 51.60 -17.48 -34.35
N THR A 139 50.53 -16.68 -34.27
CA THR A 139 50.45 -15.35 -34.87
C THR A 139 50.37 -14.30 -33.77
N CYS A 140 50.97 -13.13 -33.98
CA CYS A 140 50.95 -12.03 -33.01
C CYS A 140 49.62 -11.24 -33.04
N PHE A 141 49.02 -10.98 -31.88
CA PHE A 141 47.74 -10.26 -31.73
C PHE A 141 47.86 -8.95 -30.94
N GLN A 142 46.93 -8.01 -31.18
CA GLN A 142 46.74 -6.84 -30.31
C GLN A 142 45.81 -7.18 -29.15
N LYS A 143 46.22 -6.81 -27.93
CA LYS A 143 45.40 -6.97 -26.72
C LYS A 143 44.43 -5.80 -26.61
N THR A 144 43.19 -5.97 -27.05
CA THR A 144 42.13 -4.97 -26.82
C THR A 144 41.64 -5.08 -25.37
N LEU A 145 42.01 -4.12 -24.52
CA LEU A 145 41.45 -4.02 -23.17
C LEU A 145 40.14 -3.23 -23.24
N ALA A 146 39.04 -3.86 -22.84
CA ALA A 146 37.74 -3.20 -22.73
C ALA A 146 37.62 -2.54 -21.35
N PHE A 147 37.48 -1.22 -21.33
CA PHE A 147 37.25 -0.44 -20.12
C PHE A 147 35.85 0.19 -20.14
N SER A 148 35.33 0.60 -18.98
CA SER A 148 34.03 1.27 -18.89
C SER A 148 34.06 2.48 -17.96
N LEU A 149 33.26 3.50 -18.31
CA LEU A 149 32.89 4.59 -17.43
C LEU A 149 31.47 4.33 -16.93
N THR A 150 31.28 4.29 -15.61
CA THR A 150 29.96 4.06 -14.98
C THR A 150 29.42 5.31 -14.30
N TRP A 151 28.12 5.52 -14.31
CA TRP A 151 27.41 6.59 -13.58
C TRP A 151 26.40 5.95 -12.62
N PRO A 152 26.87 5.50 -11.44
CA PRO A 152 25.98 4.95 -10.42
C PRO A 152 25.25 6.08 -9.68
N PHE A 153 23.96 5.89 -9.41
CA PHE A 153 23.13 6.88 -8.71
C PHE A 153 23.33 6.83 -7.18
N THR A 154 24.57 6.67 -6.72
CA THR A 154 24.94 6.58 -5.29
C THR A 154 25.11 7.94 -4.60
N ASN A 155 25.29 9.02 -5.37
CA ASN A 155 25.44 10.37 -4.84
C ASN A 155 24.67 11.38 -5.69
N ALA A 156 23.60 11.95 -5.13
CA ALA A 156 22.72 12.92 -5.80
C ALA A 156 23.46 14.15 -6.36
N SER A 157 24.53 14.62 -5.69
CA SER A 157 25.31 15.78 -6.14
C SER A 157 26.02 15.57 -7.49
N ASN A 158 26.17 14.32 -7.93
CA ASN A 158 26.68 13.99 -9.26
C ASN A 158 25.67 14.23 -10.38
N TYR A 159 24.43 14.65 -10.07
CA TYR A 159 23.35 14.82 -11.04
C TYR A 159 22.59 16.13 -10.79
N THR A 160 21.99 16.65 -11.86
CA THR A 160 21.08 17.80 -11.84
C THR A 160 19.71 17.33 -12.31
N TYR A 161 18.68 17.51 -11.48
CA TYR A 161 17.31 17.06 -11.72
C TYR A 161 16.32 17.92 -10.91
N ASN A 162 15.02 17.85 -11.23
CA ASN A 162 13.98 18.46 -10.42
C ASN A 162 13.63 17.56 -9.23
N SER A 163 14.00 17.97 -8.02
CA SER A 163 13.77 17.20 -6.80
C SER A 163 12.31 17.09 -6.38
N SER A 164 11.37 17.79 -7.05
CA SER A 164 9.92 17.58 -6.85
C SER A 164 9.36 16.48 -7.74
N GLU A 165 10.12 15.96 -8.71
CA GLU A 165 9.64 14.98 -9.70
C GLU A 165 10.47 13.68 -9.74
N ALA A 166 11.73 13.73 -9.30
CA ALA A 166 12.58 12.55 -9.16
C ALA A 166 13.50 12.67 -7.94
N GLU A 167 14.01 11.54 -7.50
CA GLU A 167 14.97 11.42 -6.40
C GLU A 167 16.14 10.52 -6.76
N VAL A 168 17.31 10.81 -6.20
CA VAL A 168 18.48 9.93 -6.24
C VAL A 168 18.76 9.45 -4.83
N SER A 169 18.44 8.20 -4.55
CA SER A 169 18.56 7.59 -3.22
C SER A 169 18.89 6.10 -3.32
N GLY A 170 19.67 5.58 -2.37
CA GLY A 170 19.98 4.16 -2.29
C GLY A 170 20.76 3.57 -3.47
N GLY A 171 21.37 4.39 -4.33
CA GLY A 171 22.04 3.92 -5.55
C GLY A 171 21.17 3.99 -6.81
N THR A 172 19.95 4.53 -6.72
CA THR A 172 18.95 4.52 -7.79
C THR A 172 18.37 5.92 -7.99
N LEU A 173 18.14 6.29 -9.26
CA LEU A 173 17.31 7.42 -9.65
C LEU A 173 15.88 6.94 -9.86
N SER A 174 14.90 7.49 -9.15
CA SER A 174 13.49 7.11 -9.26
C SER A 174 12.60 8.31 -9.52
N LEU A 175 11.51 8.13 -10.27
CA LEU A 175 10.42 9.10 -10.28
C LEU A 175 9.72 9.15 -8.93
N LEU A 176 9.31 10.34 -8.52
CA LEU A 176 8.55 10.52 -7.28
C LEU A 176 7.07 10.24 -7.51
N LEU A 177 6.47 9.54 -6.55
CA LEU A 177 5.04 9.35 -6.46
C LEU A 177 4.40 10.65 -5.93
N GLN A 178 3.30 11.10 -6.55
CA GLN A 178 2.64 12.35 -6.18
C GLN A 178 1.27 12.08 -5.56
N SER A 179 0.92 12.86 -4.53
CA SER A 179 -0.36 12.80 -3.84
C SER A 179 -1.39 13.74 -4.46
N PHE A 180 -2.62 13.27 -4.60
CA PHE A 180 -3.76 13.98 -5.14
C PHE A 180 -5.00 13.73 -4.27
N SER A 181 -6.01 14.58 -4.43
CA SER A 181 -7.31 14.42 -3.78
C SER A 181 -8.46 14.70 -4.73
N ILE A 182 -9.56 13.99 -4.55
CA ILE A 182 -10.87 14.34 -5.14
C ILE A 182 -11.82 14.65 -4.00
N ILE A 183 -12.62 15.68 -4.17
CA ILE A 183 -13.56 16.19 -3.17
C ILE A 183 -14.93 16.24 -3.85
N ASP A 184 -15.95 15.73 -3.16
CA ASP A 184 -17.35 15.97 -3.43
C ASP A 184 -17.91 16.77 -2.22
N ASP A 185 -17.98 18.09 -2.34
CA ASP A 185 -18.47 19.02 -1.31
C ASP A 185 -19.53 20.01 -1.83
N THR A 186 -19.80 19.98 -3.13
CA THR A 186 -20.81 20.83 -3.78
C THR A 186 -22.01 20.04 -4.28
N GLN A 187 -23.14 20.75 -4.43
CA GLN A 187 -24.33 20.19 -5.07
C GLN A 187 -24.02 19.60 -6.46
N ASP A 188 -23.23 20.29 -7.28
CA ASP A 188 -22.93 19.83 -8.64
C ASP A 188 -22.15 18.52 -8.65
N GLU A 189 -21.25 18.31 -7.70
CA GLU A 189 -20.49 17.07 -7.55
C GLU A 189 -21.40 15.91 -7.14
N PHE A 190 -22.25 16.10 -6.12
CA PHE A 190 -23.23 15.08 -5.71
C PHE A 190 -24.29 14.82 -6.78
N ASN A 191 -24.70 15.83 -7.56
CA ASN A 191 -25.65 15.66 -8.65
C ASN A 191 -25.08 14.88 -9.84
N ASN A 192 -23.75 14.79 -9.98
CA ASN A 192 -23.11 13.95 -10.99
C ASN A 192 -23.11 12.46 -10.61
N GLY A 193 -23.45 12.13 -9.36
CA GLY A 193 -23.71 10.76 -8.92
C GLY A 193 -25.14 10.30 -9.20
N THR A 194 -25.45 9.08 -8.75
CA THR A 194 -26.78 8.47 -8.84
C THR A 194 -27.42 8.42 -7.46
N HIS A 195 -28.60 9.00 -7.35
CA HIS A 195 -29.42 8.97 -6.14
C HIS A 195 -30.50 7.89 -6.26
N ASN A 196 -30.67 7.06 -5.24
CA ASN A 196 -31.73 6.07 -5.13
C ASN A 196 -32.37 6.17 -3.75
N ASN A 197 -33.60 6.70 -3.68
CA ASN A 197 -34.26 7.10 -2.43
C ASN A 197 -33.44 8.07 -1.58
N THR A 198 -32.53 8.82 -2.22
CA THR A 198 -31.70 9.85 -1.61
C THR A 198 -31.84 11.14 -2.40
N GLU A 199 -31.49 12.26 -1.77
CA GLU A 199 -31.48 13.57 -2.40
C GLU A 199 -30.43 14.48 -1.77
N TYR A 200 -29.96 15.47 -2.53
CA TYR A 200 -29.09 16.53 -2.00
C TYR A 200 -29.91 17.68 -1.44
N ASN A 201 -29.72 18.01 -0.17
CA ASN A 201 -30.32 19.15 0.50
C ASN A 201 -29.47 20.41 0.28
N THR A 202 -29.96 21.35 -0.53
CA THR A 202 -29.23 22.57 -0.89
C THR A 202 -29.08 23.57 0.24
N THR A 203 -29.98 23.55 1.23
CA THR A 203 -29.94 24.48 2.36
C THR A 203 -28.92 24.00 3.39
N GLY A 204 -28.85 22.68 3.60
CA GLY A 204 -27.99 22.05 4.57
C GLY A 204 -26.60 21.64 4.04
N GLY A 205 -26.45 21.44 2.73
CA GLY A 205 -25.19 21.07 2.10
C GLY A 205 -24.82 19.59 2.26
N TYR A 206 -25.81 18.70 2.29
CA TYR A 206 -25.61 17.26 2.54
C TYR A 206 -26.53 16.38 1.70
N VAL A 207 -26.16 15.12 1.53
CA VAL A 207 -27.04 14.07 0.99
C VAL A 207 -27.81 13.44 2.15
N GLN A 208 -29.11 13.19 1.93
CA GLN A 208 -30.03 12.56 2.87
C GLN A 208 -30.95 11.57 2.14
N LEU A 209 -31.74 10.79 2.87
CA LEU A 209 -32.88 10.04 2.35
C LEU A 209 -33.95 11.01 1.82
N SER A 210 -34.54 10.66 0.68
CA SER A 210 -35.75 11.35 0.23
C SER A 210 -36.89 11.09 1.21
N PRO A 211 -37.82 12.04 1.41
CA PRO A 211 -38.90 11.92 2.40
C PRO A 211 -39.62 10.58 2.35
N VAL A 212 -40.06 10.09 3.51
CA VAL A 212 -40.79 8.81 3.75
C VAL A 212 -40.01 7.52 3.52
N ASN A 213 -38.77 7.56 3.02
CA ASN A 213 -37.95 6.36 2.87
C ASN A 213 -37.19 6.06 4.16
N THR A 214 -37.09 4.79 4.50
CA THR A 214 -36.23 4.29 5.59
C THR A 214 -34.88 3.78 5.10
N THR A 215 -34.73 3.55 3.80
CA THR A 215 -33.48 3.07 3.19
C THR A 215 -33.24 3.73 1.83
N GLY A 216 -31.97 3.91 1.48
CA GLY A 216 -31.55 4.51 0.22
C GLY A 216 -30.06 4.41 0.00
N ASN A 217 -29.60 4.78 -1.19
CA ASN A 217 -28.18 4.88 -1.46
C ASN A 217 -27.84 6.04 -2.39
N PHE A 218 -26.63 6.56 -2.21
CA PHE A 218 -26.00 7.50 -3.12
C PHE A 218 -24.74 6.85 -3.70
N SER A 219 -24.69 6.71 -5.01
CA SER A 219 -23.49 6.26 -5.72
C SER A 219 -22.79 7.47 -6.32
N SER A 220 -21.55 7.75 -5.93
CA SER A 220 -20.75 8.80 -6.56
C SER A 220 -20.58 8.58 -8.06
N LYS A 221 -20.26 9.64 -8.80
CA LYS A 221 -19.75 9.46 -10.17
C LYS A 221 -18.50 8.59 -10.14
N ILE A 222 -18.26 7.83 -11.20
CA ILE A 222 -16.98 7.12 -11.33
C ILE A 222 -15.89 8.17 -11.54
N GLN A 223 -14.98 8.25 -10.57
CA GLN A 223 -13.94 9.26 -10.51
C GLN A 223 -12.69 8.74 -11.24
N ALA A 224 -12.09 9.57 -12.10
CA ALA A 224 -10.92 9.19 -12.88
C ALA A 224 -9.65 9.83 -12.29
N ALA A 225 -8.64 9.01 -11.95
CA ALA A 225 -7.29 9.47 -11.65
C ALA A 225 -6.48 9.75 -12.93
N GLY A 226 -6.97 9.30 -14.09
CA GLY A 226 -6.35 9.46 -15.41
C GLY A 226 -5.20 8.49 -15.69
N LEU A 227 -4.54 7.96 -14.65
CA LEU A 227 -3.51 6.93 -14.70
C LEU A 227 -3.72 5.96 -13.55
N ASN A 228 -2.96 4.86 -13.54
CA ASN A 228 -3.02 3.90 -12.45
C ASN A 228 -2.65 4.59 -11.11
N ALA A 229 -3.57 4.54 -10.16
CA ALA A 229 -3.46 5.24 -8.89
C ALA A 229 -3.56 4.26 -7.72
N SER A 230 -2.78 4.55 -6.68
CA SER A 230 -2.87 3.92 -5.38
C SER A 230 -3.81 4.73 -4.49
N TRP A 231 -5.03 4.24 -4.32
CA TRP A 231 -6.06 4.86 -3.49
C TRP A 231 -5.71 4.67 -2.02
N LYS A 232 -5.52 5.77 -1.28
CA LYS A 232 -4.94 5.75 0.07
C LYS A 232 -5.97 5.87 1.16
N ASN A 233 -6.84 6.87 1.09
CA ASN A 233 -7.84 7.10 2.11
C ASN A 233 -9.11 7.69 1.51
N ILE A 234 -10.20 7.47 2.24
CA ILE A 234 -11.47 8.16 2.04
C ILE A 234 -11.91 8.74 3.39
N SER A 235 -12.52 9.90 3.34
CA SER A 235 -13.06 10.59 4.51
C SER A 235 -14.38 11.26 4.14
N TRP A 236 -15.27 11.37 5.09
CA TRP A 236 -16.56 12.04 4.98
C TRP A 236 -16.92 12.68 6.32
N PHE A 237 -17.93 13.55 6.32
CA PHE A 237 -18.52 14.09 7.53
C PHE A 237 -19.97 13.60 7.67
N GLN A 238 -20.43 13.47 8.91
CA GLN A 238 -21.81 13.12 9.24
C GLN A 238 -22.30 13.93 10.45
N GLU A 239 -23.62 13.97 10.69
CA GLU A 239 -24.20 14.77 11.78
C GLU A 239 -23.69 14.30 13.15
N LEU A 240 -23.73 12.99 13.39
CA LEU A 240 -23.47 12.31 14.66
C LEU A 240 -22.74 10.99 14.41
N CYS A 241 -22.23 10.33 15.45
CA CYS A 241 -21.83 8.92 15.37
C CYS A 241 -23.08 8.04 15.27
N TYR A 242 -23.40 7.59 14.06
CA TYR A 242 -24.56 6.75 13.76
C TYR A 242 -24.27 5.29 14.12
N GLY A 243 -25.18 4.64 14.83
CA GLY A 243 -25.02 3.27 15.32
C GLY A 243 -23.99 3.11 16.45
N CYS A 244 -23.56 4.21 17.07
CA CYS A 244 -22.59 4.20 18.16
C CYS A 244 -23.27 4.43 19.51
N ASP A 245 -22.83 3.69 20.52
CA ASP A 245 -23.11 3.89 21.94
C ASP A 245 -22.82 5.33 22.40
N LEU A 246 -23.37 5.71 23.55
CA LEU A 246 -23.05 6.97 24.21
C LEU A 246 -21.59 6.94 24.69
N PRO A 247 -20.76 7.96 24.41
CA PRO A 247 -19.34 7.86 24.72
C PRO A 247 -19.06 7.79 26.24
N ASP A 248 -18.06 7.00 26.64
CA ASP A 248 -17.54 7.00 28.01
C ASP A 248 -17.23 8.41 28.53
N SER A 249 -17.32 8.61 29.85
CA SER A 249 -17.01 9.90 30.45
C SER A 249 -15.55 10.30 30.23
N GLY A 250 -15.36 11.51 29.71
CA GLY A 250 -14.03 12.03 29.33
C GLY A 250 -13.49 11.45 28.02
N ALA A 251 -14.18 10.51 27.38
CA ALA A 251 -13.85 10.10 26.02
C ALA A 251 -14.12 11.26 25.06
N THR A 252 -13.18 11.52 24.17
CA THR A 252 -13.39 12.45 23.05
C THR A 252 -13.87 11.63 21.87
N GLU A 253 -15.09 11.87 21.40
CA GLU A 253 -15.56 11.24 20.17
C GLU A 253 -14.57 11.55 19.02
N SER A 254 -13.93 10.49 18.54
CA SER A 254 -13.01 10.52 17.41
C SER A 254 -13.78 10.28 16.13
N GLY A 255 -13.67 11.21 15.19
CA GLY A 255 -14.38 11.12 13.92
C GLY A 255 -14.79 12.49 13.39
N ASN A 256 -15.19 12.51 12.14
CA ASN A 256 -15.65 13.69 11.42
C ASN A 256 -17.15 13.92 11.66
N TYR A 257 -17.53 14.27 12.88
CA TYR A 257 -18.91 14.55 13.27
C TYR A 257 -19.16 16.05 13.40
N VAL A 258 -20.32 16.51 12.92
CA VAL A 258 -20.75 17.91 13.05
C VAL A 258 -21.10 18.25 14.48
N SER A 259 -21.83 17.36 15.16
CA SER A 259 -22.16 17.46 16.59
C SER A 259 -21.53 16.29 17.35
N LYS A 260 -21.20 16.53 18.63
CA LYS A 260 -20.61 15.54 19.53
C LYS A 260 -21.38 15.51 20.83
N VAL A 261 -21.61 14.30 21.35
CA VAL A 261 -22.32 14.10 22.61
C VAL A 261 -21.45 14.54 23.79
N ASN A 262 -22.05 15.29 24.71
CA ASN A 262 -21.40 15.73 25.92
C ASN A 262 -21.90 14.93 27.13
N MET A 263 -21.04 14.06 27.64
CA MET A 263 -21.34 13.20 28.78
C MET A 263 -20.87 13.78 30.12
N SER A 264 -20.33 14.99 30.18
CA SER A 264 -19.72 15.56 31.41
C SER A 264 -20.63 15.66 32.64
N ALA A 265 -21.95 15.55 32.48
CA ALA A 265 -22.93 15.58 33.57
C ALA A 265 -23.51 14.19 33.92
N ASN A 266 -23.05 13.12 33.26
CA ASN A 266 -23.50 11.77 33.61
C ASN A 266 -22.88 11.35 34.95
N VAL A 267 -23.69 10.68 35.75
CA VAL A 267 -23.32 10.08 37.05
C VAL A 267 -23.41 8.55 37.00
N LEU A 268 -24.01 8.02 35.95
CA LEU A 268 -24.04 6.60 35.62
C LEU A 268 -24.11 6.45 34.10
N LEU A 269 -23.34 5.53 33.54
CA LEU A 269 -23.50 5.05 32.17
C LEU A 269 -23.22 3.55 32.15
N MET A 270 -24.21 2.77 31.74
CA MET A 270 -24.13 1.32 31.62
C MET A 270 -24.53 0.94 30.20
N HIS A 271 -23.54 0.56 29.40
CA HIS A 271 -23.73 0.02 28.05
C HIS A 271 -24.43 -1.33 28.07
N MET A 272 -24.30 -2.11 29.15
CA MET A 272 -24.93 -3.44 29.29
C MET A 272 -24.42 -4.48 28.27
N ASP A 273 -23.18 -4.31 27.81
CA ASP A 273 -22.54 -5.17 26.81
C ASP A 273 -21.92 -6.46 27.36
N GLU A 274 -21.98 -6.70 28.68
CA GLU A 274 -21.32 -7.83 29.30
C GLU A 274 -21.91 -9.18 28.85
N GLU A 275 -21.06 -10.04 28.30
CA GLU A 275 -21.47 -11.39 27.86
C GLU A 275 -21.76 -12.35 29.02
N SER A 276 -21.16 -12.12 30.20
CA SER A 276 -21.31 -12.96 31.39
C SER A 276 -20.81 -12.29 32.66
N GLY A 277 -21.20 -12.83 33.82
CA GLY A 277 -20.74 -12.40 35.14
C GLY A 277 -21.75 -11.48 35.82
N SER A 278 -21.58 -11.19 37.09
CA SER A 278 -22.58 -10.39 37.83
C SER A 278 -22.29 -8.90 37.84
N THR A 279 -21.18 -8.43 37.27
CA THR A 279 -20.82 -7.00 37.32
C THR A 279 -21.12 -6.33 35.99
N ILE A 280 -21.88 -5.25 36.02
CA ILE A 280 -22.14 -4.34 34.89
C ILE A 280 -21.36 -3.06 35.14
N ALA A 281 -20.50 -2.67 34.21
CA ALA A 281 -19.57 -1.56 34.38
C ALA A 281 -20.28 -0.20 34.29
N ASP A 282 -19.87 0.73 35.16
CA ASP A 282 -20.18 2.16 35.04
C ASP A 282 -19.04 2.89 34.32
N THR A 283 -19.30 3.36 33.10
CA THR A 283 -18.32 4.11 32.30
C THR A 283 -18.48 5.64 32.43
N SER A 284 -19.33 6.12 33.36
CA SER A 284 -19.41 7.55 33.71
C SER A 284 -18.19 8.08 34.48
N GLY A 285 -17.34 7.18 34.98
CA GLY A 285 -16.18 7.51 35.81
C GLY A 285 -16.50 7.76 37.28
N ASN A 286 -17.75 7.56 37.73
CA ASN A 286 -18.15 7.70 39.13
C ASN A 286 -17.99 6.39 39.93
N GLY A 287 -17.82 5.25 39.24
CA GLY A 287 -17.56 3.96 39.87
C GLY A 287 -18.83 3.29 40.41
N ASN A 288 -19.99 3.70 39.92
CA ASN A 288 -21.31 3.20 40.27
C ASN A 288 -21.62 1.87 39.55
N ASN A 289 -20.69 0.90 39.61
CA ASN A 289 -20.86 -0.40 38.97
C ASN A 289 -22.08 -1.13 39.56
N GLY A 290 -22.81 -1.83 38.69
CA GLY A 290 -23.97 -2.62 39.10
C GLY A 290 -23.65 -4.07 39.36
N THR A 291 -24.43 -4.68 40.25
CA THR A 291 -24.50 -6.13 40.47
C THR A 291 -25.79 -6.67 39.86
N TYR A 292 -25.67 -7.40 38.76
CA TYR A 292 -26.77 -8.09 38.09
C TYR A 292 -27.09 -9.41 38.81
N ASN A 293 -28.31 -9.50 39.30
CA ASN A 293 -28.91 -10.69 39.91
C ASN A 293 -29.82 -11.37 38.89
N GLY A 294 -29.24 -11.89 37.82
CA GLY A 294 -29.98 -12.62 36.80
C GLY A 294 -29.07 -13.52 35.98
N THR A 295 -29.62 -14.10 34.92
CA THR A 295 -28.89 -15.00 34.02
C THR A 295 -29.01 -14.60 32.54
N ASN A 296 -29.85 -13.62 32.23
CA ASN A 296 -30.18 -13.21 30.86
C ASN A 296 -29.28 -12.07 30.35
N GLN A 297 -27.96 -12.23 30.47
CA GLN A 297 -27.00 -11.36 29.77
C GLN A 297 -26.94 -11.69 28.27
N ASN A 298 -26.22 -10.88 27.49
CA ASN A 298 -25.95 -11.14 26.07
C ASN A 298 -27.23 -11.21 25.21
N GLN A 299 -28.27 -10.44 25.57
CA GLN A 299 -29.43 -10.27 24.70
C GLN A 299 -29.07 -9.33 23.54
N THR A 300 -29.88 -9.33 22.48
CA THR A 300 -29.72 -8.33 21.42
C THR A 300 -30.06 -6.95 21.97
N GLY A 301 -29.04 -6.10 22.09
CA GLY A 301 -29.15 -4.69 22.45
C GLY A 301 -29.59 -3.83 21.28
N LYS A 302 -29.82 -2.55 21.56
CA LYS A 302 -29.90 -1.49 20.56
C LYS A 302 -28.52 -1.23 19.96
N PHE A 303 -27.49 -1.23 20.81
CA PHE A 303 -26.09 -1.24 20.46
C PHE A 303 -25.52 -2.57 20.95
N ASP A 304 -24.64 -3.20 20.17
CA ASP A 304 -24.08 -4.53 20.41
C ASP A 304 -24.95 -5.54 21.23
N LYS A 305 -24.89 -5.54 22.58
CA LYS A 305 -25.68 -6.41 23.47
C LYS A 305 -26.55 -5.60 24.45
N GLY A 306 -27.41 -6.31 25.16
CA GLY A 306 -28.25 -5.72 26.21
C GLY A 306 -28.54 -6.69 27.34
N LEU A 307 -29.09 -6.15 28.42
CA LEU A 307 -29.42 -6.89 29.63
C LEU A 307 -30.89 -7.30 29.63
N GLY A 308 -31.15 -8.60 29.68
CA GLY A 308 -32.49 -9.16 29.75
C GLY A 308 -33.03 -9.24 31.18
N PHE A 309 -34.35 -9.15 31.30
CA PHE A 309 -35.10 -9.29 32.54
C PHE A 309 -36.32 -10.16 32.28
N ASN A 310 -36.56 -11.14 33.15
CA ASN A 310 -37.60 -12.17 32.96
C ASN A 310 -38.99 -11.81 33.51
N GLY A 311 -39.16 -10.65 34.15
CA GLY A 311 -40.42 -10.25 34.79
C GLY A 311 -40.74 -10.99 36.09
N GLU A 312 -39.78 -11.67 36.72
CA GLU A 312 -40.02 -12.46 37.95
C GLU A 312 -39.07 -12.13 39.10
N ASN A 313 -37.75 -12.11 38.87
CA ASN A 313 -36.77 -11.98 39.95
C ASN A 313 -35.39 -11.48 39.50
N GLU A 314 -35.29 -10.92 38.30
CA GLU A 314 -34.02 -10.42 37.77
C GLU A 314 -33.92 -8.92 38.00
N SER A 315 -32.78 -8.49 38.54
CA SER A 315 -32.55 -7.07 38.85
C SER A 315 -31.10 -6.70 38.68
N LEU A 316 -30.85 -5.44 38.33
CA LEU A 316 -29.54 -4.83 38.40
C LEU A 316 -29.53 -3.83 39.56
N LEU A 317 -28.63 -4.06 40.52
CA LEU A 317 -28.52 -3.27 41.74
C LEU A 317 -27.23 -2.44 41.71
N VAL A 318 -27.35 -1.14 41.90
CA VAL A 318 -26.18 -0.26 42.10
C VAL A 318 -26.18 0.21 43.54
N ASP A 319 -25.04 0.06 44.21
CA ASP A 319 -24.87 0.51 45.58
C ASP A 319 -25.14 2.01 45.71
N ASP A 320 -25.61 2.43 46.89
CA ASP A 320 -25.86 3.84 47.14
C ASP A 320 -24.57 4.66 47.07
N ASP A 321 -24.62 5.78 46.36
CA ASP A 321 -23.55 6.76 46.28
C ASP A 321 -24.12 8.18 46.23
N ALA A 322 -23.35 9.14 46.74
CA ALA A 322 -23.74 10.55 46.77
C ALA A 322 -23.94 11.15 45.35
N SER A 323 -23.25 10.62 44.34
CA SER A 323 -23.43 11.02 42.93
C SER A 323 -24.82 10.68 42.38
N LEU A 324 -25.50 9.66 42.94
CA LEU A 324 -26.86 9.26 42.57
C LEU A 324 -27.94 10.01 43.36
N GLN A 325 -27.57 10.92 44.26
CA GLN A 325 -28.52 11.71 45.07
C GLN A 325 -29.00 12.95 44.31
N LEU A 326 -29.77 12.71 43.25
CA LEU A 326 -30.31 13.75 42.38
C LEU A 326 -31.46 14.49 43.06
N THR A 327 -31.40 15.83 43.13
CA THR A 327 -32.35 16.66 43.89
C THR A 327 -33.07 17.67 43.01
N THR A 328 -32.42 18.79 42.73
CA THR A 328 -33.00 19.94 42.02
C THR A 328 -33.04 19.75 40.51
N ALA A 329 -32.30 18.78 39.96
CA ALA A 329 -32.30 18.41 38.56
C ALA A 329 -31.80 16.97 38.38
N GLY A 330 -32.24 16.34 37.31
CA GLY A 330 -31.73 15.05 36.87
C GLY A 330 -32.37 14.58 35.57
N SER A 331 -31.76 13.57 34.97
CA SER A 331 -32.30 12.86 33.81
C SER A 331 -31.99 11.37 33.91
N ILE A 332 -32.94 10.55 33.47
CA ILE A 332 -32.77 9.11 33.24
C ILE A 332 -33.06 8.88 31.76
N GLU A 333 -32.13 8.26 31.04
CA GLU A 333 -32.34 7.78 29.68
C GLU A 333 -31.93 6.32 29.55
N LEU A 334 -32.66 5.58 28.71
CA LEU A 334 -32.34 4.20 28.37
C LEU A 334 -33.06 3.79 27.08
N TRP A 335 -32.52 2.77 26.43
CA TRP A 335 -33.23 1.99 25.44
C TRP A 335 -33.95 0.82 26.11
N VAL A 336 -35.23 0.67 25.78
CA VAL A 336 -36.08 -0.40 26.32
C VAL A 336 -36.77 -1.14 25.18
N LYS A 337 -36.68 -2.47 25.21
CA LYS A 337 -37.41 -3.37 24.33
C LYS A 337 -38.22 -4.34 25.18
N PRO A 338 -39.52 -4.10 25.37
CA PRO A 338 -40.35 -5.00 26.17
C PRO A 338 -40.72 -6.25 25.39
N ASP A 339 -40.87 -7.38 26.08
CA ASP A 339 -41.31 -8.64 25.47
C ASP A 339 -42.82 -8.65 25.15
N SER A 340 -43.56 -7.74 25.79
CA SER A 340 -45.00 -7.51 25.58
C SER A 340 -45.33 -6.04 25.78
N THR A 341 -46.30 -5.52 25.04
CA THR A 341 -46.77 -4.12 25.18
C THR A 341 -47.52 -3.86 26.50
N THR A 342 -47.84 -4.91 27.25
CA THR A 342 -48.49 -4.88 28.58
C THR A 342 -47.95 -6.02 29.45
N GLN A 343 -48.04 -5.89 30.78
CA GLN A 343 -47.70 -6.93 31.76
C GLN A 343 -48.78 -7.03 32.84
N ASP A 344 -48.77 -8.12 33.62
CA ASP A 344 -49.80 -8.39 34.63
C ASP A 344 -49.66 -7.53 35.90
N SER A 345 -48.46 -7.00 36.16
CA SER A 345 -48.17 -6.03 37.22
C SER A 345 -47.42 -4.83 36.64
N ASP A 346 -47.30 -3.78 37.44
CA ASP A 346 -46.34 -2.69 37.17
C ASP A 346 -44.96 -3.24 36.83
N ALA A 347 -44.09 -2.41 36.24
CA ALA A 347 -42.74 -2.83 35.89
C ALA A 347 -41.73 -1.70 36.08
N ASN A 348 -40.81 -1.89 37.01
CA ASN A 348 -39.76 -0.91 37.28
C ASN A 348 -38.71 -0.94 36.17
N LEU A 349 -38.42 0.23 35.58
CA LEU A 349 -37.26 0.38 34.70
C LEU A 349 -36.06 0.85 35.50
N VAL A 350 -36.22 1.93 36.27
CA VAL A 350 -35.19 2.51 37.14
C VAL A 350 -35.85 3.14 38.36
N SER A 351 -35.38 2.85 39.57
CA SER A 351 -35.88 3.49 40.78
C SER A 351 -34.82 3.68 41.85
N LYS A 352 -34.91 4.81 42.56
CA LYS A 352 -34.13 5.15 43.75
C LYS A 352 -35.09 5.52 44.87
N THR A 353 -35.06 4.77 45.97
CA THR A 353 -36.06 4.89 47.04
C THR A 353 -35.42 5.01 48.43
N ASN A 354 -36.21 5.35 49.44
CA ASN A 354 -35.79 5.59 50.83
C ASN A 354 -36.47 4.68 51.83
N GLY A 355 -37.24 3.72 51.34
CA GLY A 355 -38.18 2.95 52.14
C GLY A 355 -39.00 2.03 51.26
N SER A 356 -40.25 1.81 51.65
CA SER A 356 -41.11 0.77 51.06
C SER A 356 -42.48 1.30 50.63
N THR A 357 -42.62 2.61 50.47
CA THR A 357 -43.85 3.27 50.04
C THR A 357 -43.57 4.28 48.93
N ASP A 358 -44.60 4.66 48.16
CA ASP A 358 -44.46 5.64 47.07
C ASP A 358 -43.96 7.01 47.53
N ALA A 359 -44.24 7.38 48.78
CA ALA A 359 -43.69 8.61 49.37
C ALA A 359 -42.16 8.53 49.50
N ASP A 360 -41.60 7.33 49.68
CA ASP A 360 -40.17 7.10 49.83
C ASP A 360 -39.41 7.09 48.49
N ILE A 361 -40.09 7.14 47.34
CA ILE A 361 -39.43 7.30 46.04
C ILE A 361 -38.69 8.64 46.02
N SER A 362 -37.39 8.62 45.70
CA SER A 362 -36.68 9.86 45.37
C SER A 362 -36.93 10.21 43.90
N TYR A 363 -36.59 9.27 43.01
CA TYR A 363 -36.93 9.31 41.60
C TYR A 363 -37.18 7.90 41.07
N ALA A 364 -38.10 7.77 40.10
CA ALA A 364 -38.38 6.51 39.43
C ALA A 364 -38.88 6.72 37.99
N LEU A 365 -38.62 5.72 37.15
CA LEU A 365 -39.19 5.54 35.82
C LEU A 365 -39.70 4.11 35.73
N TYR A 366 -41.01 3.94 35.55
CA TYR A 366 -41.64 2.63 35.59
C TYR A 366 -42.93 2.59 34.76
N TRP A 367 -43.39 1.39 34.46
CA TRP A 367 -44.70 1.15 33.86
C TRP A 367 -45.73 0.96 34.96
N ASP A 368 -46.79 1.73 34.88
CA ASP A 368 -47.98 1.60 35.72
C ASP A 368 -49.05 0.92 34.88
N GLN A 369 -49.30 -0.36 35.14
CA GLN A 369 -50.29 -1.13 34.37
C GLN A 369 -51.72 -0.78 34.78
N THR A 370 -51.91 -0.30 36.01
CA THR A 370 -53.23 0.09 36.52
C THR A 370 -53.76 1.27 35.73
N ASP A 371 -52.92 2.28 35.50
CA ASP A 371 -53.27 3.48 34.73
C ASP A 371 -52.91 3.35 33.24
N SER A 372 -52.23 2.26 32.84
CA SER A 372 -51.77 2.01 31.46
C SER A 372 -50.84 3.10 30.91
N VAL A 373 -49.88 3.51 31.74
CA VAL A 373 -48.91 4.58 31.44
C VAL A 373 -47.49 4.18 31.78
N ILE A 374 -46.52 4.88 31.18
CA ILE A 374 -45.15 4.97 31.68
C ILE A 374 -45.06 6.24 32.51
N ARG A 375 -44.63 6.11 33.77
CA ARG A 375 -44.59 7.19 34.75
C ARG A 375 -43.15 7.51 35.11
N GLY A 376 -42.78 8.78 34.94
CA GLY A 376 -41.63 9.38 35.60
C GLY A 376 -42.10 10.05 36.88
N GLN A 377 -41.45 9.78 38.01
CA GLN A 377 -41.84 10.30 39.32
C GLN A 377 -40.65 10.86 40.06
N ILE A 378 -40.86 11.96 40.78
CA ILE A 378 -40.00 12.43 41.86
C ILE A 378 -40.82 12.67 43.13
N SER A 379 -40.24 12.43 44.31
CA SER A 379 -40.87 12.76 45.59
C SER A 379 -39.85 13.25 46.63
N ASN A 380 -40.33 14.07 47.57
CA ASN A 380 -39.56 14.60 48.70
C ASN A 380 -39.92 13.95 50.05
N GLY A 381 -40.71 12.86 50.05
CA GLY A 381 -41.24 12.21 51.25
C GLY A 381 -42.59 12.75 51.74
N SER A 382 -43.06 13.88 51.19
CA SER A 382 -44.34 14.51 51.54
C SER A 382 -45.22 14.78 50.31
N ASP A 383 -44.61 15.24 49.22
CA ASP A 383 -45.23 15.55 47.96
C ASP A 383 -44.58 14.72 46.84
N SER A 384 -45.41 14.26 45.90
CA SER A 384 -44.99 13.53 44.71
C SER A 384 -45.40 14.29 43.45
N ASN A 385 -44.50 14.32 42.45
CA ASN A 385 -44.79 14.86 41.12
C ASN A 385 -44.53 13.78 40.07
N THR A 386 -45.44 13.66 39.11
CA THR A 386 -45.40 12.64 38.08
C THR A 386 -45.57 13.26 36.70
N VAL A 387 -44.92 12.67 35.69
CA VAL A 387 -45.17 12.94 34.28
C VAL A 387 -45.36 11.61 33.57
N GLU A 388 -46.35 11.55 32.68
CA GLU A 388 -46.84 10.29 32.14
C GLU A 388 -46.94 10.33 30.62
N THR A 389 -46.77 9.17 30.00
CA THR A 389 -47.09 8.88 28.61
C THR A 389 -47.79 7.54 28.52
N SER A 390 -48.50 7.26 27.42
CA SER A 390 -49.07 5.93 27.18
C SER A 390 -47.99 4.85 27.15
N LEU A 391 -48.35 3.61 27.46
CA LEU A 391 -47.49 2.44 27.25
C LEU A 391 -46.98 2.35 25.79
N LEU A 392 -45.87 1.63 25.61
CA LEU A 392 -45.25 1.44 24.31
C LEU A 392 -46.16 0.63 23.39
N ALA A 393 -46.33 1.10 22.15
CA ALA A 393 -47.25 0.51 21.19
C ALA A 393 -46.66 -0.71 20.44
N SER A 394 -45.40 -1.04 20.67
CA SER A 394 -44.67 -2.14 20.02
C SER A 394 -43.64 -2.78 20.95
N THR A 395 -43.13 -3.94 20.55
CA THR A 395 -42.04 -4.69 21.22
C THR A 395 -40.68 -4.44 20.55
N GLU A 396 -40.55 -3.32 19.86
CA GLU A 396 -39.28 -2.85 19.29
C GLU A 396 -38.53 -2.00 20.32
N PHE A 397 -37.28 -1.65 20.05
CA PHE A 397 -36.53 -0.73 20.91
C PHE A 397 -37.15 0.67 20.88
N HIS A 398 -37.41 1.21 22.07
CA HIS A 398 -37.84 2.58 22.29
C HIS A 398 -36.82 3.31 23.16
N HIS A 399 -36.54 4.57 22.82
CA HIS A 399 -35.70 5.44 23.65
C HIS A 399 -36.60 6.24 24.59
N ILE A 400 -36.47 6.06 25.89
CA ILE A 400 -37.27 6.78 26.90
C ILE A 400 -36.35 7.67 27.71
N VAL A 401 -36.75 8.94 27.85
CA VAL A 401 -36.04 9.89 28.71
C VAL A 401 -37.02 10.55 29.66
N PHE A 402 -36.73 10.47 30.96
CA PHE A 402 -37.40 11.25 31.99
C PHE A 402 -36.44 12.31 32.51
N THR A 403 -36.85 13.58 32.45
CA THR A 403 -36.05 14.70 32.97
C THR A 403 -36.84 15.50 33.98
N TRP A 404 -36.13 16.09 34.95
CA TRP A 404 -36.71 17.03 35.89
C TRP A 404 -35.73 18.15 36.23
N ASN A 405 -36.30 19.27 36.65
CA ASN A 405 -35.62 20.34 37.37
C ASN A 405 -36.53 20.87 38.49
N SER A 406 -36.16 21.98 39.12
CA SER A 406 -36.94 22.62 40.20
C SER A 406 -38.29 23.20 39.77
N SER A 407 -38.58 23.22 38.47
CA SER A 407 -39.75 23.87 37.87
C SER A 407 -40.57 22.94 37.00
N ASP A 408 -39.97 21.97 36.32
CA ASP A 408 -40.66 21.13 35.34
C ASP A 408 -40.17 19.68 35.37
N LEU A 409 -41.10 18.76 35.07
CA LEU A 409 -40.84 17.38 34.67
C LEU A 409 -41.16 17.26 33.17
N ALA A 410 -40.39 16.47 32.44
CA ALA A 410 -40.68 16.15 31.04
C ALA A 410 -40.42 14.66 30.73
N MET A 411 -41.28 14.10 29.89
CA MET A 411 -41.13 12.76 29.34
C MET A 411 -40.87 12.86 27.84
N TYR A 412 -39.91 12.08 27.36
CA TYR A 412 -39.58 11.94 25.95
C TYR A 412 -39.64 10.47 25.55
N VAL A 413 -40.21 10.21 24.37
CA VAL A 413 -40.20 8.89 23.74
C VAL A 413 -39.71 9.08 22.31
N ASN A 414 -38.71 8.30 21.92
CA ASN A 414 -38.12 8.32 20.58
C ASN A 414 -37.70 9.74 20.14
N GLY A 415 -36.96 10.42 21.01
CA GLY A 415 -36.43 11.77 20.76
C GLY A 415 -37.46 12.92 20.86
N SER A 416 -38.75 12.61 20.99
CA SER A 416 -39.83 13.60 20.99
C SER A 416 -40.40 13.82 22.39
N SER A 417 -40.65 15.08 22.78
CA SER A 417 -41.33 15.40 24.04
C SER A 417 -42.81 15.01 23.94
N VAL A 418 -43.25 14.09 24.78
CA VAL A 418 -44.62 13.57 24.77
C VAL A 418 -45.49 14.20 25.85
N ASN A 419 -44.90 14.63 26.96
CA ASN A 419 -45.61 15.32 28.03
C ASN A 419 -44.65 16.13 28.91
N SER A 420 -45.19 17.16 29.59
CA SER A 420 -44.47 17.96 30.58
C SER A 420 -45.43 18.53 31.61
N THR A 421 -44.98 18.66 32.86
CA THR A 421 -45.77 19.25 33.95
C THR A 421 -44.90 20.08 34.88
N THR A 422 -45.51 20.98 35.64
CA THR A 422 -44.80 21.79 36.63
C THR A 422 -44.42 20.95 37.85
N ALA A 423 -43.16 21.01 38.23
CA ALA A 423 -42.64 20.50 39.50
C ALA A 423 -43.01 21.46 40.63
N ASN A 424 -43.60 20.93 41.70
CA ASN A 424 -43.85 21.67 42.95
C ASN A 424 -43.06 21.08 44.12
N ALA A 425 -42.30 20.01 43.88
CA ALA A 425 -41.40 19.34 44.79
C ALA A 425 -40.06 19.04 44.12
N THR A 426 -39.03 18.73 44.92
CA THR A 426 -37.72 18.24 44.45
C THR A 426 -37.55 16.78 44.84
N ALA A 427 -36.73 16.03 44.11
CA ALA A 427 -36.36 14.68 44.55
C ALA A 427 -35.62 14.70 45.89
N GLN A 428 -35.80 13.67 46.71
CA GLN A 428 -35.20 13.58 48.04
C GLN A 428 -33.68 13.31 47.96
N ALA A 429 -32.90 14.18 48.60
CA ALA A 429 -31.43 14.10 48.63
C ALA A 429 -30.89 12.87 49.37
N ASN A 430 -31.51 12.50 50.49
CA ASN A 430 -30.92 11.54 51.44
C ASN A 430 -31.32 10.09 51.14
N SER A 431 -31.25 9.68 49.89
CA SER A 431 -31.51 8.29 49.57
C SER A 431 -30.35 7.41 49.96
N THR A 432 -30.61 6.41 50.81
CA THR A 432 -29.60 5.47 51.32
C THR A 432 -29.79 4.05 50.79
N HIS A 433 -30.77 3.81 49.91
CA HIS A 433 -31.00 2.48 49.32
C HIS A 433 -30.35 2.38 47.95
N THR A 434 -30.05 1.16 47.53
CA THR A 434 -29.55 0.84 46.20
C THR A 434 -30.44 1.40 45.10
N LEU A 435 -29.84 1.90 44.02
CA LEU A 435 -30.57 2.12 42.77
C LEU A 435 -30.95 0.75 42.19
N ARG A 436 -32.20 0.58 41.79
CA ARG A 436 -32.73 -0.67 41.24
C ARG A 436 -33.15 -0.49 39.79
N ILE A 437 -32.69 -1.39 38.93
CA ILE A 437 -32.98 -1.41 37.51
C ILE A 437 -33.65 -2.75 37.18
N GLY A 438 -34.77 -2.69 36.47
CA GLY A 438 -35.53 -3.86 36.01
C GLY A 438 -36.29 -4.67 37.08
N GLY A 439 -35.88 -4.61 38.35
CA GLY A 439 -36.54 -5.37 39.43
C GLY A 439 -37.37 -4.54 40.39
N ALA A 440 -38.11 -5.20 41.28
CA ALA A 440 -39.11 -4.61 42.18
C ALA A 440 -38.65 -3.30 42.84
N THR A 441 -39.49 -2.26 42.74
CA THR A 441 -39.24 -0.90 43.27
C THR A 441 -39.00 -0.89 44.78
N PHE A 442 -39.69 -1.77 45.50
CA PHE A 442 -39.67 -1.84 46.97
C PHE A 442 -39.51 -3.28 47.46
N ASN A 443 -38.38 -3.59 48.11
CA ASN A 443 -38.06 -4.93 48.61
C ASN A 443 -38.07 -6.02 47.51
N ASP A 444 -37.55 -7.21 47.79
CA ASP A 444 -37.51 -8.31 46.80
C ASP A 444 -38.85 -9.06 46.76
N SER A 445 -39.98 -8.34 46.63
CA SER A 445 -41.33 -8.91 46.71
C SER A 445 -41.74 -9.74 45.50
N GLY A 446 -41.02 -9.62 44.37
CA GLY A 446 -41.35 -10.25 43.08
C GLY A 446 -42.54 -9.60 42.36
N ASP A 447 -43.05 -8.49 42.90
CA ASP A 447 -44.04 -7.63 42.25
C ASP A 447 -43.28 -6.44 41.63
N GLN A 448 -43.68 -5.98 40.45
CA GLN A 448 -43.08 -4.84 39.75
C GLN A 448 -41.81 -5.12 38.92
N GLU A 449 -41.60 -6.37 38.52
CA GLU A 449 -40.45 -6.82 37.73
C GLU A 449 -40.68 -6.54 36.23
N PHE A 450 -39.64 -6.06 35.55
CA PHE A 450 -39.68 -5.80 34.11
C PHE A 450 -39.41 -7.07 33.31
N ASN A 451 -40.16 -7.26 32.22
CA ASN A 451 -39.95 -8.34 31.27
C ASN A 451 -39.56 -7.79 29.90
N GLY A 452 -38.30 -7.95 29.54
CA GLY A 452 -37.73 -7.45 28.29
C GLY A 452 -36.24 -7.18 28.38
N THR A 453 -35.72 -6.42 27.43
CA THR A 453 -34.30 -6.03 27.34
C THR A 453 -34.13 -4.53 27.58
N LEU A 454 -33.14 -4.17 28.41
CA LEU A 454 -32.67 -2.81 28.58
C LEU A 454 -31.26 -2.66 28.02
N ASP A 455 -30.93 -1.46 27.56
CA ASP A 455 -29.65 -1.13 26.96
C ASP A 455 -29.34 0.38 27.12
N GLU A 456 -28.06 0.76 27.12
CA GLU A 456 -27.56 2.13 27.18
C GLU A 456 -28.23 2.99 28.28
N LEU A 457 -28.23 2.51 29.53
CA LEU A 457 -28.78 3.28 30.64
C LEU A 457 -27.80 4.38 31.05
N ALA A 458 -28.23 5.64 30.97
CA ALA A 458 -27.50 6.77 31.52
C ALA A 458 -28.36 7.58 32.50
N ILE A 459 -27.70 8.03 33.57
CA ILE A 459 -28.29 8.94 34.57
C ILE A 459 -27.43 10.19 34.64
N TYR A 460 -28.07 11.35 34.63
CA TYR A 460 -27.41 12.66 34.66
C TYR A 460 -27.83 13.44 35.90
N ASN A 461 -26.89 14.19 36.47
CA ASN A 461 -27.18 15.16 37.54
C ASN A 461 -27.70 16.52 37.01
N SER A 462 -28.09 16.55 35.74
CA SER A 462 -28.61 17.73 35.06
C SER A 462 -29.79 17.35 34.17
N THR A 463 -30.58 18.34 33.78
CA THR A 463 -31.73 18.17 32.90
C THR A 463 -31.25 18.17 31.45
N LEU A 464 -31.40 17.05 30.74
CA LEU A 464 -31.14 16.98 29.31
C LEU A 464 -32.13 17.88 28.55
N THR A 465 -31.61 18.61 27.57
CA THR A 465 -32.43 19.42 26.67
C THR A 465 -33.08 18.53 25.59
N SER A 466 -34.19 18.98 25.00
CA SER A 466 -34.84 18.26 23.90
C SER A 466 -33.91 18.02 22.71
N ALA A 467 -32.94 18.92 22.47
CA ALA A 467 -31.95 18.75 21.40
C ALA A 467 -30.98 17.59 21.70
N GLN A 468 -30.48 17.50 22.93
CA GLN A 468 -29.60 16.40 23.36
C GLN A 468 -30.34 15.06 23.30
N VAL A 469 -31.58 15.01 23.81
CA VAL A 469 -32.42 13.81 23.76
C VAL A 469 -32.65 13.34 22.32
N LEU A 470 -32.87 14.29 21.39
CA LEU A 470 -33.03 13.97 19.97
C LEU A 470 -31.71 13.48 19.34
N GLU A 471 -30.57 14.09 19.67
CA GLU A 471 -29.26 13.63 19.21
C GLU A 471 -28.97 12.20 19.68
N HIS A 472 -29.19 11.90 20.97
CA HIS A 472 -28.98 10.57 21.53
C HIS A 472 -29.89 9.53 20.84
N TYR A 473 -31.17 9.87 20.62
CA TYR A 473 -32.08 9.01 19.88
C TYR A 473 -31.61 8.73 18.44
N LYS A 474 -31.24 9.79 17.69
CA LYS A 474 -30.76 9.68 16.30
C LYS A 474 -29.54 8.78 16.17
N ARG A 475 -28.62 8.77 17.16
CA ARG A 475 -27.46 7.87 17.15
C ARG A 475 -27.87 6.40 17.06
N GLY A 476 -28.93 6.00 17.78
CA GLY A 476 -29.39 4.61 17.78
C GLY A 476 -30.14 4.21 16.51
N ILE A 477 -30.86 5.13 15.86
CA ILE A 477 -31.72 4.78 14.73
C ILE A 477 -31.11 5.02 13.35
N LEU A 478 -30.12 5.90 13.22
CA LEU A 478 -29.50 6.24 11.95
C LEU A 478 -28.30 5.33 11.69
N LYS A 479 -28.08 4.96 10.43
CA LYS A 479 -26.86 4.26 9.97
C LYS A 479 -26.42 4.80 8.61
N LEU A 480 -25.10 4.92 8.44
CA LEU A 480 -24.48 5.35 7.19
C LEU A 480 -23.31 4.43 6.88
N ASN A 481 -23.49 3.55 5.90
CA ASN A 481 -22.48 2.58 5.53
C ASN A 481 -21.77 2.97 4.25
N MET A 482 -20.45 2.83 4.22
CA MET A 482 -19.63 3.19 3.07
C MET A 482 -19.10 1.95 2.39
N THR A 483 -19.34 1.86 1.09
CA THR A 483 -18.72 0.83 0.24
C THR A 483 -17.94 1.51 -0.89
N VAL A 484 -16.84 0.89 -1.32
CA VAL A 484 -15.94 1.47 -2.30
C VAL A 484 -15.49 0.43 -3.32
N ARG A 485 -15.04 0.90 -4.48
CA ARG A 485 -14.35 0.07 -5.47
C ARG A 485 -13.34 0.89 -6.25
N SER A 486 -12.24 0.25 -6.61
CA SER A 486 -11.28 0.73 -7.60
C SER A 486 -11.57 0.03 -8.94
N CYS A 487 -11.53 0.75 -10.07
CA CYS A 487 -11.93 0.21 -11.36
C CYS A 487 -10.89 0.45 -12.45
N ASN A 488 -10.69 -0.55 -13.31
CA ASN A 488 -9.74 -0.46 -14.41
C ASN A 488 -10.29 0.31 -15.63
N ASP A 489 -11.61 0.51 -15.67
CA ASP A 489 -12.33 1.21 -16.75
C ASP A 489 -13.37 2.22 -16.21
N SER A 490 -13.83 3.11 -17.10
CA SER A 490 -14.75 4.20 -16.77
C SER A 490 -16.18 3.76 -16.47
N ALA A 491 -16.55 2.51 -16.75
CA ALA A 491 -17.84 1.92 -16.44
C ALA A 491 -17.81 1.04 -15.18
N CYS A 492 -16.61 0.76 -14.63
CA CYS A 492 -16.41 -0.21 -13.55
C CYS A 492 -17.09 -1.56 -13.85
N SER A 493 -16.81 -2.09 -15.04
CA SER A 493 -17.42 -3.33 -15.51
C SER A 493 -16.68 -4.56 -14.97
N GLY A 494 -17.27 -5.21 -13.98
CA GLY A 494 -16.76 -6.48 -13.41
C GLY A 494 -16.08 -6.33 -12.06
N GLU A 495 -15.89 -5.10 -11.57
CA GLU A 495 -15.40 -4.83 -10.22
C GLU A 495 -16.55 -4.74 -9.20
N SER A 496 -16.39 -5.45 -8.09
CA SER A 496 -17.35 -5.50 -6.99
C SER A 496 -17.09 -4.39 -5.98
N LEU A 497 -18.16 -3.92 -5.33
CA LEU A 497 -18.06 -3.04 -4.16
C LEU A 497 -17.49 -3.83 -2.97
N THR A 498 -16.67 -3.15 -2.19
CA THR A 498 -16.08 -3.63 -0.94
C THR A 498 -16.57 -2.74 0.19
N ASP A 499 -17.12 -3.35 1.23
CA ASP A 499 -17.52 -2.67 2.45
C ASP A 499 -16.28 -2.16 3.20
N ILE A 500 -16.34 -0.95 3.71
CA ILE A 500 -15.28 -0.36 4.54
C ILE A 500 -15.85 -0.02 5.91
N ALA A 501 -14.97 0.14 6.90
CA ALA A 501 -15.40 0.47 8.25
C ALA A 501 -16.23 1.77 8.26
N ASP A 502 -17.34 1.77 9.01
CA ASP A 502 -18.29 2.89 9.13
C ASP A 502 -17.77 4.01 10.07
N VAL A 503 -16.47 4.30 9.98
CA VAL A 503 -15.77 5.34 10.73
C VAL A 503 -15.03 6.23 9.76
N SER A 504 -14.82 7.50 10.08
CA SER A 504 -14.13 8.43 9.17
C SER A 504 -13.00 9.18 9.87
N PRO A 505 -11.77 9.23 9.30
CA PRO A 505 -11.35 8.71 7.98
C PRO A 505 -10.98 7.21 7.95
N VAL A 506 -10.98 6.61 6.75
CA VAL A 506 -10.59 5.20 6.51
C VAL A 506 -9.38 5.09 5.59
N THR A 507 -8.44 4.22 5.91
CA THR A 507 -7.35 3.82 5.00
C THR A 507 -7.86 2.73 4.06
N LEU A 508 -7.69 2.92 2.76
CA LEU A 508 -8.18 2.03 1.72
C LEU A 508 -7.19 0.90 1.44
N SER A 509 -7.71 -0.31 1.27
CA SER A 509 -6.97 -1.50 0.84
C SER A 509 -7.60 -2.07 -0.44
N VAL A 510 -7.68 -1.23 -1.47
CA VAL A 510 -8.19 -1.60 -2.80
C VAL A 510 -7.05 -1.67 -3.81
N ASP A 511 -7.29 -2.34 -4.94
CA ASP A 511 -6.30 -2.47 -6.00
C ASP A 511 -5.92 -1.12 -6.62
N ASN A 512 -4.68 -1.03 -7.10
CA ASN A 512 -4.26 0.12 -7.88
C ASN A 512 -4.98 0.09 -9.24
N ASN A 513 -5.73 1.14 -9.53
CA ASN A 513 -6.55 1.24 -10.73
C ASN A 513 -6.71 2.70 -11.18
N THR A 514 -7.25 2.90 -12.39
CA THR A 514 -7.37 4.22 -13.02
C THR A 514 -8.59 5.01 -12.54
N HIS A 515 -9.59 4.33 -11.98
CA HIS A 515 -10.83 4.92 -11.50
C HIS A 515 -11.20 4.44 -10.10
N PHE A 516 -12.11 5.17 -9.46
CA PHE A 516 -12.64 4.87 -8.13
C PHE A 516 -14.09 5.30 -8.02
N GLN A 517 -14.87 4.59 -7.21
CA GLN A 517 -16.23 4.95 -6.87
C GLN A 517 -16.52 4.56 -5.43
N TYR A 518 -17.20 5.44 -4.69
CA TYR A 518 -17.84 5.09 -3.43
C TYR A 518 -19.37 5.09 -3.57
N VAL A 519 -20.01 4.29 -2.72
CA VAL A 519 -21.46 4.22 -2.55
C VAL A 519 -21.76 4.33 -1.06
N ALA A 520 -22.56 5.32 -0.70
CA ALA A 520 -23.07 5.54 0.65
C ALA A 520 -24.47 4.92 0.77
N LEU A 521 -24.66 4.06 1.76
CA LEU A 521 -25.93 3.40 2.08
C LEU A 521 -26.52 4.06 3.32
N PHE A 522 -27.77 4.51 3.21
CA PHE A 522 -28.49 5.23 4.25
C PHE A 522 -29.60 4.34 4.78
N ASP A 523 -29.71 4.23 6.11
CA ASP A 523 -30.73 3.45 6.80
C ASP A 523 -31.22 4.20 8.05
N THR A 524 -32.51 4.11 8.34
CA THR A 524 -33.15 4.68 9.53
C THR A 524 -34.32 3.80 9.99
N ASP A 525 -34.44 3.62 11.31
CA ASP A 525 -35.62 2.98 11.91
C ASP A 525 -36.85 3.91 11.96
N ASP A 526 -36.65 5.23 11.81
CA ASP A 526 -37.70 6.26 11.81
C ASP A 526 -37.56 7.17 10.58
N ALA A 527 -38.53 7.10 9.67
CA ALA A 527 -38.57 7.86 8.41
C ALA A 527 -38.69 9.39 8.60
N THR A 528 -38.88 9.87 9.83
CA THR A 528 -38.83 11.30 10.19
C THR A 528 -37.40 11.84 10.16
N TYR A 529 -36.40 10.97 10.38
CA TYR A 529 -34.99 11.33 10.47
C TYR A 529 -34.20 10.63 9.37
N SER A 530 -33.11 11.24 8.94
CA SER A 530 -32.23 10.68 7.90
C SER A 530 -30.78 10.78 8.36
N PRO A 531 -29.93 9.78 8.03
CA PRO A 531 -28.50 9.96 8.05
C PRO A 531 -28.13 11.08 7.07
N LEU A 532 -27.19 11.92 7.47
CA LEU A 532 -26.69 13.05 6.70
C LEU A 532 -25.23 12.80 6.31
N LEU A 533 -24.94 12.82 5.01
CA LEU A 533 -23.59 12.71 4.44
C LEU A 533 -23.12 14.08 3.93
N TYR A 534 -22.02 14.56 4.49
CA TYR A 534 -21.34 15.79 4.13
C TYR A 534 -19.96 15.47 3.55
N ASN A 535 -19.51 16.29 2.60
CA ASN A 535 -18.12 16.40 2.11
C ASN A 535 -17.33 15.09 2.05
N VAL A 536 -17.26 14.43 0.89
CA VAL A 536 -16.43 13.22 0.73
C VAL A 536 -15.10 13.59 0.09
N SER A 537 -13.99 13.20 0.71
CA SER A 537 -12.63 13.40 0.17
C SER A 537 -11.91 12.06 0.02
N ILE A 538 -11.33 11.83 -1.16
CA ILE A 538 -10.56 10.64 -1.51
C ILE A 538 -9.14 11.05 -1.84
N ALA A 539 -8.17 10.58 -1.06
CA ALA A 539 -6.76 10.77 -1.36
C ALA A 539 -6.19 9.56 -2.11
N TYR A 540 -5.36 9.83 -3.11
CA TYR A 540 -4.67 8.81 -3.88
C TYR A 540 -3.29 9.29 -4.31
N GLU A 541 -2.44 8.35 -4.67
CA GLU A 541 -1.09 8.61 -5.14
C GLU A 541 -0.84 7.98 -6.50
N ARG A 542 -0.16 8.69 -7.38
CA ARG A 542 0.22 8.14 -8.69
C ARG A 542 1.48 8.81 -9.20
N TYR A 543 2.18 8.13 -10.10
CA TYR A 543 3.25 8.77 -10.86
C TYR A 543 2.62 9.75 -11.86
N ALA A 544 3.17 10.95 -11.96
CA ALA A 544 2.71 11.92 -12.93
C ALA A 544 3.00 11.43 -14.36
N ASN A 545 2.10 11.73 -15.29
CA ASN A 545 2.42 11.63 -16.72
C ASN A 545 3.31 12.84 -17.05
N THR A 546 4.62 12.65 -16.89
CA THR A 546 5.60 13.72 -17.05
C THR A 546 6.88 13.18 -17.68
N THR A 547 7.69 14.11 -18.17
CA THR A 547 9.05 13.87 -18.62
C THR A 547 10.01 14.59 -17.69
N VAL A 548 10.79 13.83 -16.91
CA VAL A 548 11.82 14.39 -16.04
C VAL A 548 13.18 14.28 -16.72
N ASN A 549 13.86 15.40 -16.86
CA ASN A 549 15.24 15.40 -17.33
C ASN A 549 16.21 15.27 -16.14
N VAL A 550 17.24 14.44 -16.32
CA VAL A 550 18.34 14.29 -15.38
C VAL A 550 19.64 14.40 -16.15
N THR A 551 20.54 15.25 -15.70
CA THR A 551 21.83 15.49 -16.36
C THR A 551 22.96 15.15 -15.39
N THR A 552 23.98 14.44 -15.84
CA THR A 552 25.19 14.22 -15.03
C THR A 552 25.87 15.57 -14.76
N SER A 553 26.10 15.93 -13.49
CA SER A 553 26.77 17.16 -13.06
C SER A 553 28.28 17.09 -13.30
N ASN A 554 28.88 15.91 -13.10
CA ASN A 554 30.31 15.68 -13.26
C ASN A 554 30.62 15.00 -14.60
N LEU A 555 31.54 15.62 -15.34
CA LEU A 555 32.09 15.07 -16.57
C LEU A 555 33.05 13.90 -16.23
N LYS A 556 32.89 12.76 -16.91
CA LYS A 556 33.94 11.73 -16.91
C LYS A 556 34.77 11.86 -18.19
N ALA A 557 35.99 12.36 -18.03
CA ALA A 557 36.97 12.48 -19.10
C ALA A 557 38.08 11.44 -18.90
N ASN A 558 38.53 10.83 -20.00
CA ASN A 558 39.70 9.97 -19.99
C ASN A 558 40.53 10.21 -21.25
N SER A 559 41.73 10.74 -21.05
CA SER A 559 42.64 11.09 -22.15
C SER A 559 43.09 9.90 -22.99
N ALA A 560 42.91 8.67 -22.51
CA ALA A 560 43.22 7.45 -23.24
C ALA A 560 42.11 7.01 -24.20
N ILE A 561 40.91 7.59 -24.17
CA ILE A 561 39.83 7.16 -25.06
C ILE A 561 40.22 7.36 -26.54
N VAL A 562 40.10 6.28 -27.32
CA VAL A 562 40.27 6.25 -28.79
C VAL A 562 38.95 5.98 -29.50
N ALA A 563 38.04 5.21 -28.89
CA ALA A 563 36.67 5.04 -29.35
C ALA A 563 35.74 4.64 -28.20
N TRP A 564 34.45 4.97 -28.34
CA TRP A 564 33.39 4.37 -27.54
C TRP A 564 33.01 3.01 -28.14
N THR A 565 32.71 2.01 -27.29
CA THR A 565 32.48 0.63 -27.73
C THR A 565 31.13 0.08 -27.31
N SER A 566 30.55 0.56 -26.21
CA SER A 566 29.23 0.12 -25.74
C SER A 566 28.54 1.19 -24.90
N PHE A 567 27.23 1.02 -24.73
CA PHE A 567 26.39 1.78 -23.81
C PHE A 567 25.35 0.84 -23.20
N THR A 568 25.25 0.79 -21.89
CA THR A 568 24.30 -0.07 -21.18
C THR A 568 23.61 0.68 -20.07
N GLU A 569 22.34 0.33 -19.83
CA GLU A 569 21.54 0.79 -18.71
C GLU A 569 21.14 -0.40 -17.83
N THR A 570 21.05 -0.17 -16.53
CA THR A 570 20.34 -1.04 -15.60
C THR A 570 19.17 -0.23 -15.05
N ALA A 571 17.95 -0.58 -15.44
CA ALA A 571 16.74 0.16 -15.10
C ALA A 571 15.53 -0.77 -14.95
N ALA A 572 14.60 -0.41 -14.07
CA ALA A 572 13.27 -0.98 -14.00
C ALA A 572 12.27 0.04 -14.56
N ILE A 573 11.63 -0.31 -15.68
CA ILE A 573 10.75 0.58 -16.42
C ILE A 573 9.38 -0.10 -16.50
N SER A 574 8.36 0.55 -15.93
CA SER A 574 6.98 0.07 -16.03
C SER A 574 6.47 0.08 -17.46
N THR A 575 5.54 -0.83 -17.79
CA THR A 575 4.94 -0.94 -19.13
C THR A 575 4.40 0.39 -19.62
N GLY A 576 4.74 0.76 -20.86
CA GLY A 576 4.34 2.03 -21.50
C GLY A 576 5.24 3.22 -21.17
N SER A 577 6.05 3.13 -20.12
CA SER A 577 7.06 4.16 -19.78
C SER A 577 8.40 3.87 -20.48
N ALA A 578 9.28 4.87 -20.55
CA ALA A 578 10.57 4.75 -21.23
C ALA A 578 11.64 5.66 -20.63
N VAL A 579 12.90 5.27 -20.81
CA VAL A 579 14.07 6.12 -20.56
C VAL A 579 14.76 6.41 -21.88
N TYR A 580 15.02 7.68 -22.12
CA TYR A 580 15.70 8.15 -23.33
C TYR A 580 16.94 8.93 -23.00
N TYR A 581 17.88 8.97 -23.94
CA TYR A 581 19.21 9.53 -23.73
C TYR A 581 19.59 10.55 -24.79
N GLN A 582 20.33 11.56 -24.34
CA GLN A 582 21.13 12.44 -25.18
C GLN A 582 22.57 12.40 -24.66
N LEU A 583 23.53 12.45 -25.58
CA LEU A 583 24.96 12.46 -25.27
C LEU A 583 25.57 13.81 -25.58
N SER A 584 26.62 14.16 -24.86
CA SER A 584 27.44 15.33 -25.15
C SER A 584 28.91 15.00 -25.01
N ASN A 585 29.70 15.46 -25.97
CA ASN A 585 31.15 15.38 -26.02
C ASN A 585 31.84 16.74 -25.79
N ASP A 586 31.08 17.81 -25.53
CA ASP A 586 31.55 19.19 -25.36
C ASP A 586 31.19 19.78 -23.99
N SER A 587 31.28 18.94 -22.96
CA SER A 587 30.98 19.26 -21.56
C SER A 587 29.51 19.69 -21.31
N GLY A 588 28.59 19.34 -22.20
CA GLY A 588 27.17 19.68 -22.12
C GLY A 588 26.78 20.99 -22.80
N THR A 589 27.68 21.55 -23.63
CA THR A 589 27.41 22.77 -24.41
C THR A 589 26.39 22.49 -25.53
N SER A 590 26.55 21.35 -26.21
CA SER A 590 25.61 20.83 -27.18
C SER A 590 25.24 19.39 -26.86
N TRP A 591 23.99 19.03 -27.16
CA TRP A 591 23.43 17.71 -26.91
C TRP A 591 23.10 17.06 -28.24
N GLN A 592 23.47 15.80 -28.39
CA GLN A 592 23.32 15.06 -29.63
C GLN A 592 22.43 13.83 -29.43
N GLU A 593 21.66 13.54 -30.46
CA GLU A 593 20.88 12.31 -30.61
C GLU A 593 21.21 11.64 -31.95
N TRP A 594 20.96 10.34 -32.02
CA TRP A 594 20.92 9.58 -33.24
C TRP A 594 19.60 9.82 -33.98
N SER A 595 19.69 10.46 -35.14
CA SER A 595 18.56 10.77 -36.03
C SER A 595 18.01 9.56 -36.81
N GLY A 596 18.66 8.40 -36.69
CA GLY A 596 18.43 7.22 -37.54
C GLY A 596 19.52 6.99 -38.59
N ALA A 597 20.29 8.04 -38.94
CA ALA A 597 21.38 7.96 -39.91
C ALA A 597 22.71 8.54 -39.43
N ALA A 598 22.68 9.55 -38.56
CA ALA A 598 23.86 10.21 -38.02
C ALA A 598 23.58 10.82 -36.64
N TRP A 599 24.65 11.13 -35.91
CA TRP A 599 24.59 11.96 -34.70
C TRP A 599 24.35 13.42 -35.07
N THR A 600 23.29 14.00 -34.51
CA THR A 600 22.84 15.36 -34.82
C THR A 600 22.60 16.14 -33.53
N THR A 601 23.04 17.40 -33.50
CA THR A 601 22.75 18.32 -32.39
C THR A 601 21.25 18.58 -32.31
N THR A 602 20.70 18.53 -31.10
CA THR A 602 19.27 18.71 -30.87
C THR A 602 18.95 19.65 -29.69
N GLY A 603 17.70 20.12 -29.66
CA GLY A 603 17.09 20.88 -28.57
C GLY A 603 16.47 19.99 -27.48
N ALA A 604 15.85 20.62 -26.47
CA ALA A 604 15.45 19.96 -25.23
C ALA A 604 14.29 18.93 -25.34
N LEU A 605 13.64 18.79 -26.50
CA LEU A 605 12.37 18.05 -26.66
C LEU A 605 12.38 16.94 -27.73
N THR A 606 13.55 16.48 -28.20
CA THR A 606 13.63 15.22 -28.95
C THR A 606 14.38 14.19 -28.10
N TYR A 607 13.66 13.19 -27.63
CA TYR A 607 14.16 12.19 -26.69
C TYR A 607 13.77 10.80 -27.21
N ASN A 608 14.28 10.40 -28.37
CA ASN A 608 13.86 9.16 -29.03
C ASN A 608 14.86 8.01 -28.91
N ASN A 609 16.04 8.22 -28.31
CA ASN A 609 17.07 7.20 -28.27
C ASN A 609 17.04 6.42 -26.95
N THR A 610 16.74 5.14 -27.03
CA THR A 610 16.88 4.20 -25.91
C THR A 610 18.34 3.82 -25.71
N ALA A 611 18.70 3.20 -24.58
CA ALA A 611 20.05 2.70 -24.37
C ALA A 611 20.51 1.74 -25.49
N SER A 612 19.60 0.92 -26.02
CA SER A 612 19.87 0.03 -27.16
C SER A 612 20.20 0.78 -28.45
N THR A 613 19.45 1.85 -28.77
CA THR A 613 19.75 2.73 -29.91
C THR A 613 21.11 3.39 -29.75
N ILE A 614 21.41 3.90 -28.56
CA ILE A 614 22.72 4.49 -28.27
C ILE A 614 23.83 3.43 -28.42
N ASN A 615 23.70 2.27 -27.78
CA ASN A 615 24.70 1.18 -27.80
C ASN A 615 25.08 0.76 -29.23
N THR A 616 24.08 0.66 -30.11
CA THR A 616 24.29 0.25 -31.51
C THR A 616 25.10 1.29 -32.29
N ASN A 617 24.96 2.58 -31.98
CA ASN A 617 25.50 3.67 -32.79
C ASN A 617 26.65 4.43 -32.11
N ILE A 618 26.91 4.20 -30.81
CA ILE A 618 27.95 4.89 -30.04
C ILE A 618 29.37 4.71 -30.60
N PRO A 619 29.74 3.62 -31.33
CA PRO A 619 31.06 3.55 -31.98
C PRO A 619 31.31 4.62 -33.05
N THR A 620 30.25 5.24 -33.57
CA THR A 620 30.35 6.36 -34.53
C THR A 620 30.24 7.73 -33.85
N PHE A 621 30.05 7.77 -32.53
CA PHE A 621 29.95 9.01 -31.76
C PHE A 621 31.33 9.67 -31.68
N THR A 622 31.37 10.98 -31.94
CA THR A 622 32.64 11.72 -32.03
C THR A 622 33.30 11.88 -30.66
N ILE A 623 34.59 11.57 -30.60
CA ILE A 623 35.42 11.64 -29.38
C ILE A 623 36.05 13.03 -29.15
N ASP A 624 35.38 14.10 -29.57
CA ASP A 624 35.89 15.45 -29.36
C ASP A 624 35.99 15.74 -27.85
N GLY A 625 37.10 16.31 -27.39
CA GLY A 625 37.36 16.53 -25.96
C GLY A 625 37.57 15.29 -25.06
N LYS A 626 37.53 14.05 -25.61
CA LYS A 626 37.75 12.78 -24.86
C LYS A 626 36.93 12.66 -23.56
N GLN A 627 35.69 13.11 -23.63
CA GLN A 627 34.79 13.25 -22.50
C GLN A 627 33.38 12.80 -22.88
N LEU A 628 32.61 12.31 -21.89
CA LEU A 628 31.20 11.99 -22.09
C LEU A 628 30.36 12.58 -20.96
N ARG A 629 29.29 13.27 -21.35
CA ARG A 629 28.22 13.74 -20.47
C ARG A 629 26.91 13.12 -20.94
N ILE A 630 26.07 12.74 -19.97
CA ILE A 630 24.81 12.04 -20.25
C ILE A 630 23.66 12.87 -19.71
N ARG A 631 22.63 13.02 -20.53
CA ARG A 631 21.32 13.49 -20.13
C ARG A 631 20.35 12.37 -20.42
N LEU A 632 19.54 12.03 -19.43
CA LEU A 632 18.46 11.09 -19.57
C LEU A 632 17.10 11.75 -19.32
N TYR A 633 16.07 11.20 -19.94
CA TYR A 633 14.69 11.63 -19.87
C TYR A 633 13.85 10.46 -19.37
N LEU A 634 13.26 10.61 -18.19
CA LEU A 634 12.32 9.64 -17.63
C LEU A 634 10.93 10.00 -18.13
N VAL A 635 10.38 9.23 -19.07
CA VAL A 635 9.06 9.47 -19.67
C VAL A 635 8.08 8.46 -19.09
N SER A 636 7.29 8.88 -18.11
CA SER A 636 6.31 8.01 -17.46
C SER A 636 4.92 8.19 -18.04
N THR A 637 4.26 7.06 -18.31
CA THR A 637 2.82 6.99 -18.60
C THR A 637 2.02 6.60 -17.34
N GLY A 638 2.46 7.05 -16.16
CA GLY A 638 1.87 6.70 -14.86
C GLY A 638 2.49 5.49 -14.17
N GLY A 639 3.56 4.93 -14.75
CA GLY A 639 4.31 3.83 -14.16
C GLY A 639 5.58 4.29 -13.45
N GLN A 640 6.09 3.45 -12.55
CA GLN A 640 7.38 3.67 -11.91
C GLN A 640 8.52 3.53 -12.93
N ILE A 641 9.50 4.43 -12.84
CA ILE A 641 10.77 4.31 -13.54
C ILE A 641 11.86 4.44 -12.50
N SER A 642 12.78 3.48 -12.48
CA SER A 642 13.99 3.54 -11.67
C SER A 642 15.22 3.15 -12.50
N VAL A 643 16.32 3.88 -12.33
CA VAL A 643 17.59 3.64 -13.05
C VAL A 643 18.71 3.51 -12.02
N ASP A 644 19.42 2.38 -12.04
CA ASP A 644 20.47 2.06 -11.06
C ASP A 644 21.86 2.47 -11.55
N GLU A 645 22.16 2.21 -12.82
CA GLU A 645 23.45 2.51 -13.41
C GLU A 645 23.35 2.74 -14.92
N ILE A 646 24.17 3.67 -15.41
CA ILE A 646 24.48 3.83 -16.82
C ILE A 646 25.98 3.58 -17.03
N SER A 647 26.37 2.84 -18.06
CA SER A 647 27.77 2.53 -18.34
C SER A 647 28.08 2.73 -19.82
N ALA A 648 29.25 3.30 -20.12
CA ALA A 648 29.77 3.46 -21.47
C ALA A 648 31.14 2.77 -21.59
N GLY A 649 31.25 1.79 -22.49
CA GLY A 649 32.50 1.12 -22.80
C GLY A 649 33.38 1.96 -23.71
N TYR A 650 34.70 1.85 -23.56
CA TYR A 650 35.68 2.51 -24.43
C TYR A 650 36.93 1.65 -24.65
N SER A 651 37.64 1.95 -25.74
CA SER A 651 38.98 1.43 -26.03
C SER A 651 40.05 2.49 -25.80
N THR A 652 41.26 2.04 -25.44
CA THR A 652 42.45 2.87 -25.22
C THR A 652 43.58 2.54 -26.17
#